data_AF-A0A8H4JB65-F1
#
_entry.id   AF-A0A8H4JB65-F1
#
_cell.length_a   1.000
_cell.length_b   1.000
_cell.length_c   1.000
_cell.angle_alpha   90.00
_cell.angle_beta   90.00
_cell.angle_gamma   90.00
#
_symmetry.space_group_name_H-M   'P 1'
#
loop_
_entity.id
_entity.type
_entity.pdbx_description
1 polymer ?
#
loop_
_entity_poly.entity_id
_entity_poly.type
_entity_poly.pdbx_seq_one_letter_code
_entity_poly.pdbx_strand_id
1 'polypeptide(L)'
;MTVIAVAGGAGKLGRAIVEVLVEQGQHSVVVLARKAKDIQGAQVIAVDYTDADKLAATLETNSVETIISTINSLGDISAELSLIQAAEKSASTKRYIPSIWGIKYTDEIASYFPIAQAKLNTIAALEATSTLEYSAVLNGYFADYWVLPKVKSYQDPLPLVVDIANNIAAIPGSGNELVTFTHTFDVARFVAALIDAPKWDKESYIIGDKVSWNQFVQYAEEAKGVKFTINNDSVEDLKNGRITELPSHQHMYSFFPKPMLQGLFAAFGRMFVEGEFDLKPERTLNQAFPKVKARKIKNLLFEAWGHKQYIRTLEQRLKGVEEALQVSPLPDEGPSHISEEPRDSHGISPVQETTAANKTQTLPSIWPREITRNVTQAKQNMSYLERTVFVPLPPKEHILHFISSTLEDMHQVRPLFSIHDVLKLADDQYSVGLSNCHADPTRWATLNALVAICIHWKTDNKAIEDLFPISWAYFRNAFAIFPEIVMRGNSIESCRAMLVMALFMKGTADQNAFTSLLSTAAHASHCIGLHLEDVRGLSDFIDIEKRRQIFWSIYVLQCNASINFNLPAPSGEVELELPGPEPAIDASSSTHLLRHMSMLALIQSRICRYLCPGSSLWKSSDKMFQALAELDGDLESWKMGLPTEFRHTTLPQVVNPGIVQLHFAYYASTWEIQRASGKLQDLLFTLIGQEHPNLLLSAPPPTQSARATISLLQSLPSQPIAALW
;
A
#
# COMPACT_ATOMS: atom_id res chain seq x y z
N MET A 1 26.81 -27.69 13.50
CA MET A 1 25.88 -26.66 13.01
C MET A 1 25.91 -25.58 14.06
N THR A 2 26.52 -24.45 13.75
CA THR A 2 26.73 -23.35 14.70
C THR A 2 25.42 -22.60 14.88
N VAL A 3 25.12 -22.19 16.13
CA VAL A 3 23.95 -21.34 16.40
C VAL A 3 24.35 -19.87 16.32
N ILE A 4 23.72 -19.13 15.42
CA ILE A 4 23.98 -17.71 15.16
C ILE A 4 22.81 -16.90 15.68
N ALA A 5 23.08 -15.98 16.59
CA ALA A 5 22.11 -14.97 17.02
C ALA A 5 22.30 -13.67 16.25
N VAL A 6 21.25 -13.19 15.57
CA VAL A 6 21.23 -11.88 14.92
C VAL A 6 20.41 -10.90 15.78
N ALA A 7 21.11 -10.03 16.51
CA ALA A 7 20.47 -8.97 17.28
C ALA A 7 20.04 -7.82 16.36
N GLY A 8 18.77 -7.43 16.42
CA GLY A 8 18.18 -6.52 15.43
C GLY A 8 17.86 -7.19 14.09
N GLY A 9 17.80 -8.52 14.03
CA GLY A 9 17.55 -9.30 12.80
C GLY A 9 16.19 -9.05 12.12
N ALA A 10 15.25 -8.38 12.80
CA ALA A 10 13.99 -7.92 12.20
C ALA A 10 14.11 -6.59 11.44
N GLY A 11 15.20 -5.85 11.66
CA GLY A 11 15.46 -4.55 11.05
C GLY A 11 16.24 -4.66 9.74
N LYS A 12 16.44 -3.52 9.07
CA LYS A 12 17.03 -3.35 7.73
C LYS A 12 18.14 -4.35 7.35
N LEU A 13 19.40 -4.10 7.73
CA LEU A 13 20.52 -5.00 7.41
C LEU A 13 20.38 -6.38 8.07
N GLY A 14 19.90 -6.41 9.32
CA GLY A 14 19.72 -7.65 10.08
C GLY A 14 18.85 -8.66 9.34
N ARG A 15 17.77 -8.20 8.69
CA ARG A 15 16.86 -9.05 7.92
C ARG A 15 17.52 -9.62 6.67
N ALA A 16 18.38 -8.85 6.00
CA ALA A 16 19.15 -9.36 4.86
C ALA A 16 20.15 -10.46 5.31
N ILE A 17 20.80 -10.27 6.46
CA ILE A 17 21.69 -11.26 7.06
C ILE A 17 20.92 -12.53 7.43
N VAL A 18 19.80 -12.40 8.14
CA VAL A 18 18.96 -13.54 8.53
C VAL A 18 18.49 -14.32 7.30
N GLU A 19 17.98 -13.64 6.28
CA GLU A 19 17.50 -14.31 5.06
C GLU A 19 18.61 -15.13 4.39
N VAL A 20 19.81 -14.55 4.20
CA VAL A 20 20.93 -15.26 3.57
C VAL A 20 21.40 -16.45 4.41
N LEU A 21 21.48 -16.31 5.74
CA LEU A 21 21.89 -17.40 6.62
C LEU A 21 20.88 -18.57 6.59
N VAL A 22 19.59 -18.25 6.59
CA VAL A 22 18.50 -19.23 6.50
C VAL A 22 18.53 -19.94 5.13
N GLU A 23 18.68 -19.19 4.04
CA GLU A 23 18.75 -19.74 2.67
C GLU A 23 19.95 -20.68 2.49
N GLN A 24 21.08 -20.41 3.13
CA GLN A 24 22.25 -21.30 3.06
C GLN A 24 22.04 -22.62 3.81
N GLY A 25 21.23 -22.63 4.87
CA GLY A 25 20.89 -23.83 5.63
C GLY A 25 22.05 -24.51 6.38
N GLN A 26 23.20 -23.83 6.51
CA GLN A 26 24.42 -24.38 7.15
C GLN A 26 24.44 -24.19 8.67
N HIS A 27 23.64 -23.23 9.16
CA HIS A 27 23.65 -22.75 10.54
C HIS A 27 22.24 -22.67 11.11
N SER A 28 22.12 -22.78 12.43
CA SER A 28 20.84 -22.52 13.12
C SER A 28 20.74 -21.03 13.41
N VAL A 29 19.69 -20.37 12.94
CA VAL A 29 19.55 -18.91 13.02
C VAL A 29 18.50 -18.52 14.05
N VAL A 30 18.93 -17.71 15.00
CA VAL A 30 18.10 -17.13 16.06
C VAL A 30 18.08 -15.61 15.91
N VAL A 31 16.93 -14.98 16.03
CA VAL A 31 16.80 -13.52 16.02
C VAL A 31 16.51 -13.03 17.42
N LEU A 32 17.36 -12.13 17.93
CA LEU A 32 17.12 -11.44 19.19
C LEU A 32 16.38 -10.13 18.92
N ALA A 33 15.19 -10.00 19.50
CA ALA A 33 14.33 -8.82 19.32
C ALA A 33 13.58 -8.46 20.61
N ARG A 34 13.18 -7.19 20.77
CA ARG A 34 12.38 -6.73 21.92
C ARG A 34 10.96 -7.31 21.95
N LYS A 35 10.45 -7.76 20.79
CA LYS A 35 9.13 -8.38 20.63
C LYS A 35 9.27 -9.57 19.68
N ALA A 36 8.62 -10.68 19.99
CA ALA A 36 8.51 -11.80 19.08
C ALA A 36 7.60 -11.40 17.90
N LYS A 37 8.16 -11.35 16.70
CA LYS A 37 7.44 -11.29 15.43
C LYS A 37 7.96 -12.45 14.59
N ASP A 38 7.09 -13.13 13.85
CA ASP A 38 7.53 -14.21 12.98
C ASP A 38 8.45 -13.67 11.87
N ILE A 39 9.63 -14.28 11.76
CA ILE A 39 10.56 -14.10 10.65
C ILE A 39 10.69 -15.47 9.99
N GLN A 40 10.38 -15.53 8.70
CA GLN A 40 10.34 -16.78 7.95
C GLN A 40 11.69 -17.51 8.03
N GLY A 41 11.65 -18.74 8.56
CA GLY A 41 12.82 -19.63 8.64
C GLY A 41 13.81 -19.34 9.77
N ALA A 42 13.53 -18.40 10.69
CA ALA A 42 14.38 -18.14 11.87
C ALA A 42 13.55 -18.11 13.15
N GLN A 43 14.09 -18.65 14.25
CA GLN A 43 13.47 -18.58 15.57
C GLN A 43 13.64 -17.19 16.15
N VAL A 44 12.57 -16.53 16.59
CA VAL A 44 12.65 -15.21 17.22
C VAL A 44 12.53 -15.34 18.74
N ILE A 45 13.54 -14.84 19.45
CA ILE A 45 13.60 -14.84 20.91
C ILE A 45 13.43 -13.41 21.40
N ALA A 46 12.39 -13.22 22.23
CA ALA A 46 12.14 -11.97 22.90
C ALA A 46 13.21 -11.74 23.99
N VAL A 47 13.92 -10.62 23.92
CA VAL A 47 14.96 -10.26 24.89
C VAL A 47 14.82 -8.83 25.39
N ASP A 48 15.25 -8.64 26.64
CA ASP A 48 15.41 -7.33 27.26
C ASP A 48 16.89 -6.95 27.26
N TYR A 49 17.24 -5.90 26.52
CA TYR A 49 18.62 -5.44 26.40
C TYR A 49 19.13 -4.67 27.63
N THR A 50 18.30 -4.47 28.65
CA THR A 50 18.69 -3.78 29.90
C THR A 50 19.25 -4.73 30.96
N ASP A 51 19.12 -6.06 30.76
CA ASP A 51 19.50 -7.08 31.74
C ASP A 51 20.52 -8.06 31.15
N ALA A 52 21.82 -7.76 31.35
CA ALA A 52 22.92 -8.55 30.80
C ALA A 52 22.96 -10.00 31.34
N ASP A 53 22.48 -10.25 32.56
CA ASP A 53 22.48 -11.59 33.15
C ASP A 53 21.40 -12.47 32.52
N LYS A 54 20.19 -11.94 32.30
CA LYS A 54 19.15 -12.66 31.55
C LYS A 54 19.53 -12.88 30.09
N LEU A 55 20.19 -11.91 29.47
CA LEU A 55 20.72 -12.08 28.12
C LEU A 55 21.73 -13.23 28.08
N ALA A 56 22.69 -13.28 29.02
CA ALA A 56 23.67 -14.36 29.09
C ALA A 56 23.00 -15.74 29.23
N ALA A 57 22.04 -15.86 30.16
CA ALA A 57 21.28 -17.10 30.33
C ALA A 57 20.50 -17.50 29.06
N THR A 58 19.98 -16.52 28.32
CA THR A 58 19.28 -16.76 27.05
C THR A 58 20.26 -17.26 25.97
N LEU A 59 21.45 -16.66 25.87
CA LEU A 59 22.50 -17.09 24.95
C LEU A 59 22.93 -18.52 25.25
N GLU A 60 23.14 -18.87 26.52
CA GLU A 60 23.52 -20.21 26.96
C GLU A 60 22.42 -21.24 26.70
N THR A 61 21.16 -20.93 27.05
CA THR A 61 20.02 -21.83 26.86
C THR A 61 19.83 -22.22 25.39
N ASN A 62 20.18 -21.32 24.48
CA ASN A 62 20.06 -21.54 23.03
C ASN A 62 21.39 -21.93 22.39
N SER A 63 22.44 -22.19 23.18
CA SER A 63 23.78 -22.55 22.72
C SER A 63 24.34 -21.60 21.65
N VAL A 64 24.09 -20.29 21.82
CA VAL A 64 24.52 -19.27 20.84
C VAL A 64 26.04 -19.17 20.84
N GLU A 65 26.65 -19.48 19.70
CA GLU A 65 28.10 -19.48 19.50
C GLU A 65 28.60 -18.17 18.85
N THR A 66 27.82 -17.63 17.92
CA THR A 66 28.16 -16.38 17.21
C THR A 66 27.04 -15.37 17.34
N ILE A 67 27.39 -14.13 17.66
CA ILE A 67 26.45 -13.01 17.70
C ILE A 67 26.77 -12.02 16.58
N ILE A 68 25.74 -11.59 15.86
CA ILE A 68 25.81 -10.52 14.87
C ILE A 68 24.90 -9.39 15.34
N SER A 69 25.49 -8.25 15.68
CA SER A 69 24.76 -7.06 16.09
C SER A 69 24.44 -6.19 14.88
N THR A 70 23.15 -5.93 14.68
CA THR A 70 22.63 -4.94 13.73
C THR A 70 21.75 -3.91 14.43
N ILE A 71 21.93 -3.77 15.75
CA ILE A 71 21.20 -2.81 16.56
C ILE A 71 21.60 -1.38 16.14
N ASN A 72 20.63 -0.61 15.67
CA ASN A 72 20.82 0.78 15.31
C ASN A 72 19.93 1.68 16.16
N SER A 73 20.55 2.46 17.05
CA SER A 73 19.88 3.43 17.92
C SER A 73 20.52 4.83 17.82
N LEU A 74 21.07 5.20 16.65
CA LEU A 74 21.55 6.56 16.35
C LEU A 74 22.44 7.21 17.44
N GLY A 75 23.38 6.44 17.99
CA GLY A 75 24.34 6.90 19.00
C GLY A 75 24.11 6.32 20.41
N ASP A 76 22.93 5.77 20.70
CA ASP A 76 22.74 4.96 21.91
C ASP A 76 23.32 3.55 21.70
N ILE A 77 24.25 3.15 22.55
CA ILE A 77 24.93 1.85 22.53
C ILE A 77 24.62 1.00 23.75
N SER A 78 23.76 1.46 24.66
CA SER A 78 23.45 0.75 25.91
C SER A 78 23.06 -0.71 25.68
N ALA A 79 22.16 -0.95 24.72
CA ALA A 79 21.72 -2.28 24.34
C ALA A 79 22.85 -3.16 23.78
N GLU A 80 23.76 -2.59 22.99
CA GLU A 80 24.89 -3.29 22.41
C GLU A 80 25.96 -3.59 23.46
N LEU A 81 26.21 -2.67 24.40
CA LEU A 81 27.12 -2.89 25.53
C LEU A 81 26.60 -3.98 26.46
N SER A 82 25.32 -3.99 26.80
CA SER A 82 24.71 -5.09 27.57
C SER A 82 24.84 -6.43 26.85
N LEU A 83 24.71 -6.45 25.52
CA LEU A 83 24.86 -7.66 24.73
C LEU A 83 26.31 -8.15 24.70
N ILE A 84 27.30 -7.25 24.63
CA ILE A 84 28.73 -7.60 24.74
C ILE A 84 29.04 -8.19 26.12
N GLN A 85 28.52 -7.57 27.19
CA GLN A 85 28.69 -8.10 28.56
C GLN A 85 28.04 -9.47 28.72
N ALA A 86 26.86 -9.68 28.15
CA ALA A 86 26.18 -10.97 28.16
C ALA A 86 26.94 -12.03 27.36
N ALA A 87 27.52 -11.64 26.22
CA ALA A 87 28.32 -12.51 25.37
C ALA A 87 29.59 -12.99 26.08
N GLU A 88 30.33 -12.10 26.76
CA GLU A 88 31.53 -12.46 27.53
C GLU A 88 31.21 -13.36 28.74
N LYS A 89 30.02 -13.22 29.33
CA LYS A 89 29.56 -14.09 30.43
C LYS A 89 29.13 -15.48 29.95
N SER A 90 28.64 -15.59 28.72
CA SER A 90 28.09 -16.82 28.15
C SER A 90 29.19 -17.79 27.75
N ALA A 91 29.21 -18.98 28.36
CA ALA A 91 30.21 -20.00 28.03
C ALA A 91 30.10 -20.57 26.60
N SER A 92 28.92 -20.43 25.96
CA SER A 92 28.71 -20.91 24.59
C SER A 92 29.20 -19.90 23.54
N THR A 93 29.17 -18.60 23.86
CA THR A 93 29.42 -17.53 22.90
C THR A 93 30.92 -17.31 22.72
N LYS A 94 31.38 -17.38 21.47
CA LYS A 94 32.82 -17.26 21.14
C LYS A 94 33.12 -16.12 20.19
N ARG A 95 32.14 -15.75 19.37
CA ARG A 95 32.34 -14.81 18.26
C ARG A 95 31.33 -13.67 18.27
N TYR A 96 31.80 -12.47 17.94
CA TYR A 96 30.97 -11.27 17.94
C TYR A 96 31.24 -10.35 16.76
N ILE A 97 30.20 -9.98 16.00
CA ILE A 97 30.27 -8.91 15.00
C ILE A 97 29.53 -7.69 15.57
N PRO A 98 30.23 -6.59 15.90
CA PRO A 98 29.59 -5.36 16.36
C PRO A 98 28.81 -4.67 15.24
N SER A 99 27.86 -3.83 15.62
CA SER A 99 27.04 -3.04 14.71
C SER A 99 27.83 -1.84 14.15
N ILE A 100 28.92 -2.14 13.46
CA ILE A 100 29.83 -1.21 12.77
C ILE A 100 29.83 -1.65 11.32
N TRP A 101 28.90 -1.11 10.54
CA TRP A 101 28.62 -1.48 9.15
C TRP A 101 28.90 -0.31 8.21
N GLY A 102 30.18 0.08 8.11
CA GLY A 102 30.56 1.32 7.44
C GLY A 102 32.07 1.47 7.23
N ILE A 103 32.64 2.52 7.82
CA ILE A 103 34.06 2.85 7.77
C ILE A 103 34.73 2.62 9.14
N LYS A 104 36.06 2.71 9.16
CA LYS A 104 36.82 2.77 10.41
C LYS A 104 36.68 4.17 11.02
N TYR A 105 36.10 4.24 12.22
CA TYR A 105 35.94 5.51 12.93
C TYR A 105 37.22 5.88 13.67
N THR A 106 37.46 7.19 13.81
CA THR A 106 38.62 7.78 14.52
C THR A 106 38.14 8.90 15.45
N ASP A 107 38.98 9.32 16.39
CA ASP A 107 38.67 10.45 17.28
C ASP A 107 38.45 11.76 16.50
N GLU A 108 39.13 11.91 15.35
CA GLU A 108 38.92 13.04 14.45
C GLU A 108 37.49 13.03 13.89
N ILE A 109 37.00 11.89 13.40
CA ILE A 109 35.62 11.77 12.93
C ILE A 109 34.63 12.00 14.08
N ALA A 110 34.93 11.49 15.28
CA ALA A 110 34.10 11.68 16.47
C ALA A 110 33.95 13.17 16.88
N SER A 111 34.91 14.02 16.55
CA SER A 111 34.85 15.46 16.84
C SER A 111 33.71 16.19 16.12
N TYR A 112 33.26 15.67 14.97
CA TYR A 112 32.20 16.29 14.14
C TYR A 112 31.03 15.35 13.83
N PHE A 113 31.17 14.06 14.10
CA PHE A 113 30.13 13.05 13.92
C PHE A 113 29.93 12.26 15.22
N PRO A 114 29.03 12.69 16.13
CA PRO A 114 28.90 12.11 17.47
C PRO A 114 28.64 10.60 17.51
N ILE A 115 28.03 10.04 16.46
CA ILE A 115 27.78 8.60 16.33
C ILE A 115 29.10 7.82 16.24
N ALA A 116 30.19 8.39 15.70
CA ALA A 116 31.50 7.74 15.67
C ALA A 116 32.04 7.47 17.08
N GLN A 117 31.84 8.38 18.04
CA GLN A 117 32.27 8.16 19.43
C GLN A 117 31.58 6.94 20.04
N ALA A 118 30.28 6.79 19.78
CA ALA A 118 29.53 5.61 20.20
C ALA A 118 30.13 4.33 19.60
N LYS A 119 30.53 4.33 18.33
CA LYS A 119 31.15 3.15 17.68
C LYS A 119 32.56 2.85 18.22
N LEU A 120 33.35 3.88 18.53
CA LEU A 120 34.63 3.72 19.21
C LEU A 120 34.46 3.07 20.58
N ASN A 121 33.45 3.49 21.36
CA ASN A 121 33.16 2.92 22.66
C ASN A 121 32.72 1.44 22.56
N THR A 122 31.96 1.06 21.53
CA THR A 122 31.63 -0.35 21.25
C THR A 122 32.88 -1.19 20.98
N ILE A 123 33.83 -0.68 20.19
CA ILE A 123 35.12 -1.36 19.95
C ILE A 123 35.91 -1.48 21.25
N ALA A 124 36.03 -0.40 22.02
CA ALA A 124 36.76 -0.43 23.29
C ALA A 124 36.16 -1.46 24.27
N ALA A 125 34.83 -1.59 24.30
CA ALA A 125 34.16 -2.61 25.11
C ALA A 125 34.50 -4.03 24.65
N LEU A 126 34.56 -4.29 23.34
CA LEU A 126 34.99 -5.58 22.79
C LEU A 126 36.47 -5.86 23.04
N GLU A 127 37.34 -4.86 22.93
CA GLU A 127 38.77 -5.01 23.23
C GLU A 127 39.05 -5.29 24.71
N ALA A 128 38.17 -4.87 25.60
CA ALA A 128 38.24 -5.18 27.03
C ALA A 128 37.78 -6.61 27.36
N THR A 129 37.15 -7.32 26.41
CA THR A 129 36.76 -8.73 26.61
C THR A 129 37.96 -9.68 26.47
N SER A 130 37.91 -10.80 27.17
CA SER A 130 39.00 -11.78 27.20
C SER A 130 38.69 -13.07 26.44
N THR A 131 37.41 -13.36 26.21
CA THR A 131 36.97 -14.63 25.61
C THR A 131 36.46 -14.50 24.18
N LEU A 132 36.02 -13.30 23.77
CA LEU A 132 35.37 -13.10 22.47
C LEU A 132 36.38 -12.80 21.35
N GLU A 133 36.31 -13.59 20.28
CA GLU A 133 36.88 -13.24 18.98
C GLU A 133 35.89 -12.32 18.25
N TYR A 134 36.30 -11.11 17.86
CA TYR A 134 35.41 -10.17 17.17
C TYR A 134 35.99 -9.67 15.85
N SER A 135 35.09 -9.22 14.96
CA SER A 135 35.45 -8.59 13.69
C SER A 135 34.48 -7.48 13.34
N ALA A 136 34.98 -6.24 13.22
CA ALA A 136 34.22 -5.11 12.70
C ALA A 136 34.18 -5.17 11.16
N VAL A 137 32.97 -5.23 10.59
CA VAL A 137 32.78 -5.39 9.15
C VAL A 137 32.67 -4.04 8.45
N LEU A 138 33.72 -3.64 7.75
CA LEU A 138 33.84 -2.36 7.08
C LEU A 138 33.49 -2.49 5.60
N ASN A 139 32.27 -2.08 5.24
CA ASN A 139 31.70 -2.26 3.91
C ASN A 139 31.48 -0.95 3.13
N GLY A 140 31.90 0.19 3.68
CA GLY A 140 31.67 1.50 3.09
C GLY A 140 30.20 1.92 3.18
N TYR A 141 29.69 2.55 2.13
CA TYR A 141 28.31 3.04 2.08
C TYR A 141 27.37 2.03 1.43
N PHE A 142 26.12 1.94 1.89
CA PHE A 142 25.17 1.01 1.28
C PHE A 142 24.69 1.51 -0.08
N ALA A 143 24.78 0.66 -1.09
CA ALA A 143 24.29 0.95 -2.44
C ALA A 143 22.74 0.99 -2.52
N ASP A 144 22.08 0.34 -1.56
CA ASP A 144 20.64 0.12 -1.47
C ASP A 144 19.82 1.42 -1.53
N TYR A 145 20.36 2.52 -1.01
CA TYR A 145 19.66 3.80 -0.87
C TYR A 145 19.18 4.42 -2.19
N TRP A 146 19.72 3.98 -3.34
CA TRP A 146 19.38 4.50 -4.67
C TRP A 146 18.66 3.51 -5.58
N VAL A 147 18.41 2.28 -5.14
CA VAL A 147 17.96 1.20 -6.04
C VAL A 147 16.57 0.66 -5.69
N LEU A 148 16.00 1.14 -4.59
CA LEU A 148 14.66 0.82 -4.13
C LEU A 148 13.57 1.50 -4.99
N PRO A 149 12.37 0.88 -5.09
CA PRO A 149 12.00 -0.47 -4.63
C PRO A 149 12.36 -1.57 -5.64
N LYS A 150 12.99 -1.23 -6.77
CA LYS A 150 13.14 -2.14 -7.92
C LYS A 150 14.19 -3.23 -7.73
N VAL A 151 15.24 -2.95 -6.95
CA VAL A 151 16.20 -3.95 -6.49
C VAL A 151 15.84 -4.35 -5.06
N LYS A 152 15.76 -5.65 -4.79
CA LYS A 152 15.42 -6.18 -3.45
C LYS A 152 16.38 -5.61 -2.39
N SER A 153 15.80 -4.97 -1.38
CA SER A 153 16.49 -4.49 -0.18
C SER A 153 15.48 -4.27 0.94
N TYR A 154 15.97 -4.24 2.19
CA TYR A 154 15.21 -3.88 3.38
C TYR A 154 15.62 -2.51 3.96
N GLN A 155 16.44 -1.75 3.24
CA GLN A 155 16.77 -0.37 3.61
C GLN A 155 15.62 0.57 3.25
N ASP A 156 15.63 1.77 3.85
CA ASP A 156 14.78 2.88 3.42
C ASP A 156 15.58 3.79 2.48
N PRO A 157 14.96 4.45 1.49
CA PRO A 157 15.66 5.42 0.66
C PRO A 157 16.30 6.54 1.48
N LEU A 158 17.58 6.80 1.23
CA LEU A 158 18.35 7.87 1.87
C LEU A 158 19.19 8.59 0.81
N PRO A 159 18.59 9.50 0.01
CA PRO A 159 19.25 10.14 -1.12
C PRO A 159 20.26 11.21 -0.65
N LEU A 160 21.41 10.73 -0.21
CA LEU A 160 22.59 11.53 0.11
C LEU A 160 23.36 11.82 -1.19
N VAL A 161 23.80 13.05 -1.43
CA VAL A 161 24.52 13.49 -2.66
C VAL A 161 23.73 13.41 -3.96
N VAL A 162 23.01 12.33 -4.27
CA VAL A 162 22.29 12.15 -5.54
C VAL A 162 20.83 11.83 -5.28
N ASP A 163 19.94 12.68 -5.79
CA ASP A 163 18.51 12.47 -5.89
C ASP A 163 18.15 12.04 -7.32
N ILE A 164 18.29 10.73 -7.56
CA ILE A 164 18.03 10.13 -8.88
C ILE A 164 16.58 10.34 -9.30
N ALA A 165 15.62 10.37 -8.37
CA ALA A 165 14.21 10.56 -8.68
C ALA A 165 13.98 11.95 -9.30
N ASN A 166 14.60 12.99 -8.76
CA ASN A 166 14.44 14.38 -9.19
C ASN A 166 15.53 14.88 -10.17
N ASN A 167 16.41 14.01 -10.67
CA ASN A 167 17.49 14.37 -11.60
C ASN A 167 18.42 15.46 -11.06
N ILE A 168 18.76 15.42 -9.78
CA ILE A 168 19.60 16.44 -9.15
C ILE A 168 20.64 15.81 -8.23
N ALA A 169 21.84 16.37 -8.21
CA ALA A 169 22.92 15.96 -7.33
C ALA A 169 23.57 17.18 -6.66
N ALA A 170 23.95 17.02 -5.40
CA ALA A 170 24.73 17.94 -4.59
C ALA A 170 26.06 17.27 -4.24
N ILE A 171 27.06 17.46 -5.09
CA ILE A 171 28.34 16.76 -5.02
C ILE A 171 29.22 17.41 -3.94
N PRO A 172 29.74 16.65 -2.97
CA PRO A 172 30.60 17.19 -1.93
C PRO A 172 32.02 17.43 -2.48
N GLY A 173 32.53 18.64 -2.29
CA GLY A 173 33.87 19.02 -2.73
C GLY A 173 34.07 18.89 -4.24
N SER A 174 35.09 18.13 -4.65
CA SER A 174 35.40 17.91 -6.08
C SER A 174 34.58 16.76 -6.69
N GLY A 175 34.07 15.85 -5.85
CA GLY A 175 33.38 14.64 -6.26
C GLY A 175 34.27 13.57 -6.90
N ASN A 176 35.60 13.71 -6.85
CA ASN A 176 36.55 12.79 -7.48
C ASN A 176 37.09 11.72 -6.53
N GLU A 177 36.97 11.96 -5.23
CA GLU A 177 37.36 11.03 -4.18
C GLU A 177 36.54 9.73 -4.33
N LEU A 178 37.20 8.58 -4.20
CA LEU A 178 36.54 7.29 -4.36
C LEU A 178 35.74 6.93 -3.11
N VAL A 179 34.54 6.41 -3.33
CA VAL A 179 33.64 5.93 -2.28
C VAL A 179 33.40 4.45 -2.50
N THR A 180 33.57 3.66 -1.44
CA THR A 180 33.24 2.23 -1.44
C THR A 180 31.75 2.05 -1.26
N PHE A 181 31.08 1.40 -2.23
CA PHE A 181 29.67 1.05 -2.16
C PHE A 181 29.49 -0.46 -2.09
N THR A 182 28.60 -0.93 -1.22
CA THR A 182 28.30 -2.36 -1.10
C THR A 182 26.80 -2.57 -0.90
N HIS A 183 26.21 -3.52 -1.63
CA HIS A 183 24.79 -3.89 -1.47
C HIS A 183 24.61 -4.75 -0.22
N THR A 184 23.52 -4.52 0.54
CA THR A 184 23.32 -5.19 1.84
C THR A 184 23.24 -6.72 1.74
N PHE A 185 22.71 -7.27 0.64
CA PHE A 185 22.73 -8.73 0.42
C PHE A 185 24.12 -9.26 0.09
N ASP A 186 25.01 -8.45 -0.49
CA ASP A 186 26.40 -8.85 -0.66
C ASP A 186 27.13 -8.85 0.68
N VAL A 187 26.88 -7.84 1.53
CA VAL A 187 27.36 -7.82 2.92
C VAL A 187 26.92 -9.09 3.64
N ALA A 188 25.64 -9.45 3.57
CA ALA A 188 25.10 -10.64 4.19
C ALA A 188 25.79 -11.93 3.73
N ARG A 189 26.07 -12.09 2.42
CA ARG A 189 26.78 -13.28 1.89
C ARG A 189 28.24 -13.36 2.35
N PHE A 190 28.94 -12.23 2.42
CA PHE A 190 30.30 -12.20 2.94
C PHE A 190 30.36 -12.44 4.44
N VAL A 191 29.40 -11.91 5.20
CA VAL A 191 29.26 -12.18 6.64
C VAL A 191 29.01 -13.66 6.86
N ALA A 192 28.09 -14.26 6.11
CA ALA A 192 27.84 -15.70 6.19
C ALA A 192 29.11 -16.53 5.92
N ALA A 193 29.90 -16.16 4.91
CA ALA A 193 31.19 -16.81 4.65
C ALA A 193 32.25 -16.55 5.73
N LEU A 194 32.25 -15.36 6.34
CA LEU A 194 33.14 -15.01 7.44
C LEU A 194 32.87 -15.86 8.68
N ILE A 195 31.61 -16.22 8.95
CA ILE A 195 31.24 -17.05 10.11
C ILE A 195 31.98 -18.38 10.11
N ASP A 196 32.14 -18.98 8.93
CA ASP A 196 32.85 -20.25 8.74
C ASP A 196 34.38 -20.11 8.67
N ALA A 197 34.91 -18.88 8.75
CA ALA A 197 36.35 -18.66 8.75
C ALA A 197 36.98 -19.24 10.02
N PRO A 198 38.16 -19.89 9.93
CA PRO A 198 38.82 -20.50 11.08
C PRO A 198 39.31 -19.46 12.10
N LYS A 199 39.56 -18.23 11.66
CA LYS A 199 40.03 -17.12 12.48
C LYS A 199 39.47 -15.81 11.92
N TRP A 200 39.14 -14.88 12.81
CA TRP A 200 38.74 -13.53 12.45
C TRP A 200 39.86 -12.53 12.72
N ASP A 201 40.11 -11.67 11.74
CA ASP A 201 40.86 -10.44 11.97
C ASP A 201 39.92 -9.42 12.63
N LYS A 202 40.46 -8.52 13.46
CA LYS A 202 39.68 -7.48 14.17
C LYS A 202 38.84 -6.60 13.24
N GLU A 203 39.29 -6.46 12.00
CA GLU A 203 38.63 -5.69 10.95
C GLU A 203 38.49 -6.57 9.71
N SER A 204 37.32 -6.55 9.09
CA SER A 204 37.05 -7.29 7.86
C SER A 204 36.40 -6.40 6.84
N TYR A 205 37.01 -6.30 5.67
CA TYR A 205 36.63 -5.33 4.65
C TYR A 205 35.89 -5.98 3.50
N ILE A 206 34.76 -5.38 3.10
CA ILE A 206 33.96 -5.79 1.95
C ILE A 206 33.89 -4.63 0.97
N ILE A 207 34.29 -4.88 -0.27
CA ILE A 207 34.28 -3.87 -1.33
C ILE A 207 33.33 -4.37 -2.43
N GLY A 208 32.14 -3.78 -2.55
CA GLY A 208 31.27 -4.03 -3.70
C GLY A 208 31.79 -3.37 -4.96
N ASP A 209 31.89 -2.05 -4.89
CA ASP A 209 32.48 -1.23 -5.92
C ASP A 209 33.16 0.01 -5.34
N LYS A 210 34.08 0.60 -6.10
CA LYS A 210 34.69 1.88 -5.78
C LYS A 210 34.49 2.83 -6.93
N VAL A 211 33.74 3.90 -6.69
CA VAL A 211 33.48 4.93 -7.70
C VAL A 211 33.49 6.30 -7.05
N SER A 212 33.81 7.33 -7.82
CA SER A 212 33.65 8.71 -7.39
C SER A 212 32.20 9.17 -7.51
N TRP A 213 31.81 10.25 -6.84
CA TRP A 213 30.46 10.82 -6.99
C TRP A 213 30.19 11.29 -8.42
N ASN A 214 31.20 11.85 -9.10
CA ASN A 214 31.10 12.21 -10.52
C ASN A 214 30.79 10.97 -11.39
N GLN A 215 31.47 9.86 -11.13
CA GLN A 215 31.24 8.61 -11.85
C GLN A 215 29.88 7.98 -11.51
N PHE A 216 29.44 8.09 -10.25
CA PHE A 216 28.13 7.64 -9.80
C PHE A 216 27.01 8.39 -10.52
N VAL A 217 27.09 9.73 -10.56
CA VAL A 217 26.11 10.58 -11.28
C VAL A 217 26.09 10.21 -12.75
N GLN A 218 27.25 10.02 -13.39
CA GLN A 218 27.31 9.56 -14.77
C GLN A 218 26.55 8.24 -14.97
N TYR A 219 26.73 7.25 -14.09
CA TYR A 219 25.99 5.99 -14.19
C TYR A 219 24.49 6.15 -13.97
N ALA A 220 24.07 7.04 -13.07
CA ALA A 220 22.66 7.34 -12.84
C ALA A 220 22.02 8.03 -14.06
N GLU A 221 22.71 8.99 -14.67
CA GLU A 221 22.29 9.65 -15.91
C GLU A 221 22.18 8.64 -17.08
N GLU A 222 23.19 7.77 -17.25
CA GLU A 222 23.17 6.72 -18.27
C GLU A 222 22.02 5.74 -18.07
N ALA A 223 21.76 5.32 -16.83
CA ALA A 223 20.67 4.40 -16.51
C ALA A 223 19.30 5.04 -16.76
N LYS A 224 19.10 6.29 -16.32
CA LYS A 224 17.83 7.01 -16.45
C LYS A 224 17.61 7.59 -17.84
N GLY A 225 18.67 7.80 -18.61
CA GLY A 225 18.64 8.42 -19.94
C GLY A 225 18.43 9.94 -19.93
N VAL A 226 18.69 10.61 -18.80
CA VAL A 226 18.46 12.05 -18.60
C VAL A 226 19.65 12.66 -17.88
N LYS A 227 20.01 13.90 -18.23
CA LYS A 227 21.07 14.69 -17.56
C LYS A 227 20.58 15.30 -16.26
N PHE A 228 21.44 15.33 -15.24
CA PHE A 228 21.10 15.81 -13.92
C PHE A 228 21.56 17.26 -13.72
N THR A 229 20.83 17.99 -12.89
CA THR A 229 21.29 19.27 -12.36
C THR A 229 22.34 18.98 -11.30
N ILE A 230 23.54 19.54 -11.44
CA ILE A 230 24.65 19.29 -10.53
C ILE A 230 24.98 20.57 -9.77
N ASN A 231 24.87 20.50 -8.46
CA ASN A 231 25.33 21.48 -7.50
C ASN A 231 26.57 20.92 -6.79
N ASN A 232 27.43 21.80 -6.27
CA ASN A 232 28.59 21.40 -5.47
C ASN A 232 28.48 22.00 -4.07
N ASP A 233 28.65 21.16 -3.06
CA ASP A 233 28.76 21.56 -1.67
C ASP A 233 30.23 21.80 -1.33
N SER A 234 30.56 23.05 -0.96
CA SER A 234 31.94 23.40 -0.63
C SER A 234 32.38 22.69 0.65
N VAL A 235 33.69 22.40 0.76
CA VAL A 235 34.26 21.79 1.97
C VAL A 235 33.99 22.66 3.21
N GLU A 236 33.96 23.98 3.04
CA GLU A 236 33.65 24.93 4.11
C GLU A 236 32.18 24.85 4.54
N ASP A 237 31.24 24.71 3.60
CA ASP A 237 29.82 24.52 3.93
C ASP A 237 29.59 23.21 4.68
N LEU A 238 30.21 22.11 4.22
CA LEU A 238 30.15 20.81 4.88
C LEU A 238 30.69 20.86 6.31
N LYS A 239 31.82 21.56 6.54
CA LYS A 239 32.39 21.76 7.89
C LYS A 239 31.47 22.58 8.80
N ASN A 240 30.65 23.46 8.22
CA ASN A 240 29.67 24.26 8.94
C ASN A 240 28.28 23.59 9.03
N GLY A 241 28.14 22.32 8.66
CA GLY A 241 26.88 21.58 8.74
C GLY A 241 25.86 21.98 7.67
N ARG A 242 26.29 22.65 6.60
CA ARG A 242 25.44 23.09 5.49
C ARG A 242 25.62 22.16 4.29
N ILE A 243 24.50 21.84 3.64
CA ILE A 243 24.44 21.10 2.38
C ILE A 243 23.48 21.79 1.43
N THR A 244 23.62 21.54 0.14
CA THR A 244 22.56 21.82 -0.83
C THR A 244 21.38 20.89 -0.54
N GLU A 245 20.24 21.49 -0.27
CA GLU A 245 19.00 20.77 0.00
C GLU A 245 18.45 20.14 -1.30
N LEU A 246 18.36 18.82 -1.33
CA LEU A 246 17.77 18.10 -2.46
C LEU A 246 16.24 17.98 -2.27
N PRO A 247 15.44 17.92 -3.36
CA PRO A 247 13.98 17.87 -3.26
C PRO A 247 13.46 16.73 -2.38
N SER A 248 14.11 15.56 -2.41
CA SER A 248 13.73 14.44 -1.56
C SER A 248 13.92 14.67 -0.06
N HIS A 249 14.79 15.60 0.37
CA HIS A 249 15.06 15.88 1.79
C HIS A 249 13.86 16.47 2.51
N GLN A 250 13.02 17.25 1.82
CA GLN A 250 11.86 17.92 2.42
C GLN A 250 10.91 16.95 3.14
N HIS A 251 10.70 15.79 2.53
CA HIS A 251 9.84 14.76 3.08
C HIS A 251 10.42 14.03 4.30
N MET A 252 11.73 14.17 4.54
CA MET A 252 12.38 13.57 5.71
C MET A 252 12.23 14.45 6.95
N TYR A 253 11.87 15.74 6.79
CA TYR A 253 11.80 16.68 7.91
C TYR A 253 10.69 16.42 8.91
N SER A 254 9.66 15.68 8.53
CA SER A 254 8.63 15.19 9.45
C SER A 254 9.18 14.17 10.45
N PHE A 255 10.29 13.50 10.14
CA PHE A 255 10.90 12.45 10.96
C PHE A 255 12.26 12.86 11.54
N PHE A 256 13.04 13.65 10.79
CA PHE A 256 14.35 14.17 11.18
C PHE A 256 14.37 15.69 11.03
N PRO A 257 14.43 16.46 12.14
CA PRO A 257 14.50 17.91 12.07
C PRO A 257 15.58 18.38 11.08
N LYS A 258 15.24 19.36 10.24
CA LYS A 258 16.12 19.84 9.16
C LYS A 258 17.57 20.08 9.58
N PRO A 259 17.87 20.78 10.70
CA PRO A 259 19.26 20.99 11.13
C PRO A 259 20.00 19.68 11.44
N MET A 260 19.32 18.69 12.01
CA MET A 260 19.90 17.39 12.33
C MET A 260 20.20 16.59 11.07
N LEU A 261 19.28 16.57 10.10
CA LEU A 261 19.48 15.88 8.83
C LEU A 261 20.62 16.51 8.02
N GLN A 262 20.63 17.85 7.91
CA GLN A 262 21.67 18.57 7.20
C GLN A 262 23.04 18.38 7.87
N GLY A 263 23.11 18.45 9.21
CA GLY A 263 24.34 18.17 9.95
C GLY A 263 24.86 16.75 9.72
N LEU A 264 23.97 15.75 9.73
CA LEU A 264 24.30 14.36 9.44
C LEU A 264 24.87 14.19 8.02
N PHE A 265 24.19 14.75 7.02
CA PHE A 265 24.60 14.65 5.62
C PHE A 265 25.86 15.46 5.32
N ALA A 266 26.04 16.61 5.97
CA ALA A 266 27.26 17.39 5.91
C ALA A 266 28.46 16.61 6.48
N ALA A 267 28.26 15.90 7.60
CA ALA A 267 29.28 15.03 8.17
C ALA A 267 29.68 13.90 7.20
N PHE A 268 28.71 13.25 6.54
CA PHE A 268 29.03 12.29 5.48
C PHE A 268 29.74 12.93 4.28
N GLY A 269 29.27 14.10 3.83
CA GLY A 269 29.92 14.87 2.77
C GLY A 269 31.38 15.15 3.09
N ARG A 270 31.67 15.57 4.32
CA ARG A 270 33.03 15.79 4.83
C ARG A 270 33.85 14.50 4.78
N MET A 271 33.31 13.38 5.29
CA MET A 271 33.99 12.08 5.24
C MET A 271 34.26 11.60 3.80
N PHE A 272 33.39 11.90 2.84
CA PHE A 272 33.65 11.57 1.43
C PHE A 272 34.83 12.37 0.86
N VAL A 273 34.89 13.68 1.15
CA VAL A 273 35.97 14.56 0.67
C VAL A 273 37.30 14.26 1.37
N GLU A 274 37.27 13.90 2.66
CA GLU A 274 38.47 13.51 3.41
C GLU A 274 38.98 12.11 3.04
N GLY A 275 38.21 11.36 2.24
CA GLY A 275 38.62 10.05 1.70
C GLY A 275 38.38 8.87 2.62
N GLU A 276 37.62 9.06 3.71
CA GLU A 276 37.34 8.02 4.72
C GLU A 276 36.58 6.81 4.15
N PHE A 277 35.84 7.01 3.05
CA PHE A 277 35.14 5.93 2.35
C PHE A 277 35.96 5.24 1.25
N ASP A 278 37.17 5.71 0.96
CA ASP A 278 38.11 5.02 0.06
C ASP A 278 38.87 3.92 0.81
N LEU A 279 38.16 2.86 1.19
CA LEU A 279 38.69 1.79 2.04
C LEU A 279 39.88 1.08 1.38
N LYS A 280 41.09 1.23 1.93
CA LYS A 280 42.34 0.64 1.41
C LYS A 280 42.95 -0.40 2.37
N PRO A 281 42.27 -1.52 2.61
CA PRO A 281 42.82 -2.56 3.46
C PRO A 281 43.91 -3.36 2.74
N GLU A 282 44.80 -4.00 3.50
CA GLU A 282 45.77 -4.96 2.94
C GLU A 282 45.07 -6.22 2.40
N ARG A 283 43.99 -6.66 3.06
CA ARG A 283 43.21 -7.85 2.68
C ARG A 283 41.72 -7.58 2.75
N THR A 284 40.96 -8.15 1.82
CA THR A 284 39.49 -8.06 1.77
C THR A 284 38.85 -9.44 1.87
N LEU A 285 37.59 -9.49 2.34
CA LEU A 285 36.78 -10.70 2.27
C LEU A 285 36.51 -11.13 0.82
N ASN A 286 36.47 -10.17 -0.12
CA ASN A 286 36.38 -10.46 -1.56
C ASN A 286 37.53 -11.35 -2.05
N GLN A 287 38.76 -11.14 -1.55
CA GLN A 287 39.93 -11.96 -1.88
C GLN A 287 39.92 -13.29 -1.13
N ALA A 288 39.46 -13.30 0.13
CA ALA A 288 39.38 -14.53 0.92
C ALA A 288 38.29 -15.49 0.40
N PHE A 289 37.19 -14.95 -0.11
CA PHE A 289 36.02 -15.71 -0.57
C PHE A 289 35.67 -15.36 -2.02
N PRO A 290 36.52 -15.72 -3.00
CA PRO A 290 36.37 -15.30 -4.39
C PRO A 290 35.11 -15.87 -5.08
N LYS A 291 34.46 -16.87 -4.49
CA LYS A 291 33.19 -17.44 -4.94
C LYS A 291 32.00 -16.51 -4.67
N VAL A 292 32.08 -15.69 -3.62
CA VAL A 292 31.06 -14.68 -3.32
C VAL A 292 31.37 -13.44 -4.17
N LYS A 293 30.48 -13.11 -5.10
CA LYS A 293 30.65 -11.96 -6.01
C LYS A 293 29.79 -10.80 -5.55
N ALA A 294 30.45 -9.69 -5.25
CA ALA A 294 29.76 -8.44 -4.96
C ALA A 294 29.27 -7.78 -6.26
N ARG A 295 28.12 -7.13 -6.19
CA ARG A 295 27.50 -6.43 -7.31
C ARG A 295 28.15 -5.06 -7.51
N LYS A 296 28.23 -4.65 -8.78
CA LYS A 296 28.74 -3.34 -9.19
C LYS A 296 27.66 -2.28 -9.14
N ILE A 297 28.03 -1.07 -8.74
CA ILE A 297 27.05 0.02 -8.55
C ILE A 297 26.39 0.41 -9.86
N LYS A 298 27.14 0.39 -10.97
CA LYS A 298 26.59 0.59 -12.31
C LYS A 298 25.47 -0.40 -12.62
N ASN A 299 25.69 -1.69 -12.39
CA ASN A 299 24.69 -2.71 -12.70
C ASN A 299 23.43 -2.56 -11.83
N LEU A 300 23.63 -2.24 -10.55
CA LEU A 300 22.54 -1.95 -9.61
C LEU A 300 21.69 -0.76 -10.07
N LEU A 301 22.32 0.34 -10.48
CA LEU A 301 21.63 1.53 -10.98
C LEU A 301 20.90 1.25 -12.30
N PHE A 302 21.48 0.46 -13.21
CA PHE A 302 20.82 0.09 -14.46
C PHE A 302 19.63 -0.86 -14.25
N GLU A 303 19.69 -1.74 -13.27
CA GLU A 303 18.55 -2.60 -12.91
C GLU A 303 17.40 -1.78 -12.32
N ALA A 304 17.72 -0.78 -11.47
CA ALA A 304 16.72 0.10 -10.87
C ALA A 304 16.20 1.17 -11.85
N TRP A 305 17.03 1.76 -12.70
CA TRP A 305 16.65 2.96 -13.46
C TRP A 305 16.66 2.76 -14.98
N GLY A 306 17.23 1.65 -15.48
CA GLY A 306 17.31 1.33 -16.89
C GLY A 306 15.97 0.93 -17.51
N HIS A 307 15.36 1.86 -18.26
CA HIS A 307 14.07 1.66 -18.93
C HIS A 307 14.00 0.41 -19.83
N LYS A 308 15.07 0.06 -20.55
CA LYS A 308 15.11 -1.12 -21.45
C LYS A 308 15.42 -2.43 -20.72
N GLN A 309 16.18 -2.36 -19.64
CA GLN A 309 16.59 -3.55 -18.87
C GLN A 309 15.42 -4.02 -18.00
N TYR A 310 14.70 -3.09 -17.35
CA TYR A 310 13.53 -3.37 -16.54
C TYR A 310 12.40 -4.04 -17.36
N ILE A 311 12.15 -3.55 -18.59
CA ILE A 311 11.19 -4.20 -19.51
C ILE A 311 11.62 -5.64 -19.82
N ARG A 312 12.90 -5.88 -20.16
CA ARG A 312 13.41 -7.24 -20.40
C ARG A 312 13.34 -8.16 -19.17
N THR A 313 13.60 -7.62 -17.98
CA THR A 313 13.48 -8.38 -16.73
C THR A 313 12.02 -8.72 -16.43
N LEU A 314 11.09 -7.80 -16.68
CA LEU A 314 9.66 -8.07 -16.57
C LEU A 314 9.19 -9.09 -17.61
N GLU A 315 9.67 -9.01 -18.86
CA GLU A 315 9.40 -10.00 -19.91
C GLU A 315 9.93 -11.38 -19.53
N GLN A 316 11.14 -11.48 -18.95
CA GLN A 316 11.69 -12.76 -18.47
C GLN A 316 10.92 -13.32 -17.27
N ARG A 317 10.48 -12.46 -16.34
CA ARG A 317 9.65 -12.89 -15.20
C ARG A 317 8.28 -13.34 -15.64
N LEU A 318 7.67 -12.64 -16.60
CA LEU A 318 6.41 -13.01 -17.21
C LEU A 318 6.54 -14.38 -17.89
N LYS A 319 7.60 -14.58 -18.66
CA LYS A 319 7.91 -15.87 -19.30
C LYS A 319 8.07 -17.01 -18.28
N GLY A 320 8.74 -16.77 -17.15
CA GLY A 320 8.87 -17.77 -16.08
C GLY A 320 7.53 -18.11 -15.39
N VAL A 321 6.62 -17.14 -15.30
CA VAL A 321 5.24 -17.38 -14.79
C VAL A 321 4.41 -18.13 -15.82
N GLU A 322 4.54 -17.82 -17.11
CA GLU A 322 3.88 -18.53 -18.21
C GLU A 322 4.36 -19.99 -18.30
N GLU A 323 5.65 -20.24 -18.14
CA GLU A 323 6.22 -21.59 -18.08
C GLU A 323 5.72 -22.35 -16.83
N ALA A 324 5.62 -21.69 -15.68
CA ALA A 324 5.07 -22.30 -14.46
C ALA A 324 3.58 -22.66 -14.59
N LEU A 325 2.81 -21.89 -15.36
CA LEU A 325 1.40 -22.16 -15.66
C LEU A 325 1.20 -23.30 -16.66
N GLN A 326 2.18 -23.59 -17.52
CA GLN A 326 2.14 -24.71 -18.48
C GLN A 326 2.51 -26.07 -17.87
N VAL A 327 3.07 -26.12 -16.65
CA VAL A 327 3.60 -27.35 -16.03
C VAL A 327 2.65 -27.97 -14.98
N SER A 328 1.39 -27.52 -14.88
CA SER A 328 0.38 -28.26 -14.10
C SER A 328 -0.42 -29.21 -15.01
N PRO A 329 -0.21 -30.54 -14.92
CA PRO A 329 -1.18 -31.47 -15.46
C PRO A 329 -2.39 -31.53 -14.52
N LEU A 330 -3.58 -31.36 -15.10
CA LEU A 330 -4.86 -31.71 -14.46
C LEU A 330 -4.81 -33.21 -14.05
N PRO A 331 -5.30 -33.60 -12.86
CA PRO A 331 -5.40 -35.01 -12.53
C PRO A 331 -6.46 -35.69 -13.40
N ASP A 332 -6.10 -36.83 -13.99
CA ASP A 332 -6.97 -37.74 -14.74
C ASP A 332 -8.21 -38.14 -13.91
N GLU A 333 -9.41 -37.84 -14.43
CA GLU A 333 -10.64 -38.52 -14.03
C GLU A 333 -10.73 -39.87 -14.76
N GLY A 334 -10.35 -40.94 -14.04
CA GLY A 334 -10.59 -42.34 -14.42
C GLY A 334 -11.79 -42.96 -13.67
N PRO A 335 -12.38 -44.05 -14.18
CA PRO A 335 -13.82 -44.30 -14.12
C PRO A 335 -14.33 -44.86 -12.79
N SER A 336 -15.60 -44.55 -12.53
CA SER A 336 -16.44 -45.05 -11.46
C SER A 336 -16.44 -46.58 -11.35
N HIS A 337 -15.89 -47.10 -10.25
CA HIS A 337 -16.14 -48.47 -9.81
C HIS A 337 -17.09 -48.49 -8.60
N ILE A 338 -18.22 -49.14 -8.84
CA ILE A 338 -19.25 -49.56 -7.90
C ILE A 338 -18.64 -50.61 -6.97
N SER A 339 -18.87 -50.49 -5.66
CA SER A 339 -18.75 -51.60 -4.71
C SER A 339 -19.73 -51.39 -3.55
N GLU A 340 -20.65 -52.36 -3.43
CA GLU A 340 -21.66 -52.55 -2.38
C GLU A 340 -20.99 -52.78 -1.01
N GLU A 341 -21.53 -52.32 0.12
CA GLU A 341 -22.49 -53.01 1.00
C GLU A 341 -22.59 -52.21 2.33
N PRO A 342 -23.48 -52.53 3.31
CA PRO A 342 -24.81 -53.11 3.21
C PRO A 342 -25.88 -52.25 3.94
N ARG A 343 -27.14 -52.54 3.63
CA ARG A 343 -28.32 -52.02 4.31
C ARG A 343 -28.44 -52.61 5.70
N ASP A 344 -28.84 -51.80 6.68
CA ASP A 344 -29.76 -52.29 7.69
C ASP A 344 -30.86 -51.26 8.00
N SER A 345 -32.04 -51.82 8.02
CA SER A 345 -33.36 -51.22 8.07
C SER A 345 -33.72 -50.73 9.45
N HIS A 346 -34.43 -49.60 9.57
CA HIS A 346 -35.70 -49.58 10.31
C HIS A 346 -36.63 -48.51 9.73
N GLY A 347 -37.80 -48.99 9.30
CA GLY A 347 -38.79 -48.24 8.56
C GLY A 347 -39.57 -47.24 9.42
N ILE A 348 -40.03 -46.19 8.74
CA ILE A 348 -41.13 -45.36 9.21
C ILE A 348 -42.40 -45.94 8.59
N SER A 349 -43.36 -46.32 9.42
CA SER A 349 -44.75 -46.44 8.98
C SER A 349 -45.67 -45.63 9.88
N PRO A 350 -46.71 -45.02 9.30
CA PRO A 350 -47.46 -43.92 9.88
C PRO A 350 -48.57 -44.46 10.77
N VAL A 351 -49.16 -43.64 11.64
CA VAL A 351 -50.58 -43.77 12.03
C VAL A 351 -51.05 -42.58 12.87
N GLN A 352 -52.09 -41.95 12.34
CA GLN A 352 -53.34 -41.45 12.95
C GLN A 352 -53.30 -40.53 14.18
N GLU A 353 -54.00 -39.41 14.00
CA GLU A 353 -54.73 -38.70 15.04
C GLU A 353 -55.56 -39.66 15.90
N THR A 354 -55.42 -39.55 17.21
CA THR A 354 -56.55 -39.73 18.14
C THR A 354 -56.35 -38.83 19.35
N THR A 355 -57.37 -38.01 19.56
CA THR A 355 -57.62 -37.18 20.74
C THR A 355 -57.77 -38.01 22.01
N ALA A 356 -57.07 -37.63 23.08
CA ALA A 356 -57.53 -37.80 24.45
C ALA A 356 -56.93 -36.71 25.34
N ALA A 357 -57.82 -35.85 25.84
CA ALA A 357 -57.51 -34.76 26.75
C ALA A 357 -57.02 -35.25 28.13
N ASN A 358 -56.47 -34.29 28.87
CA ASN A 358 -56.15 -34.30 30.31
C ASN A 358 -54.82 -34.92 30.75
N LYS A 359 -53.78 -34.09 30.68
CA LYS A 359 -53.06 -33.62 31.87
C LYS A 359 -52.35 -32.31 31.53
N THR A 360 -52.94 -31.20 31.96
CA THR A 360 -52.25 -29.91 32.11
C THR A 360 -51.08 -30.12 33.07
N GLN A 361 -49.90 -30.44 32.55
CA GLN A 361 -48.66 -30.12 33.25
C GLN A 361 -48.39 -28.65 32.96
N THR A 362 -48.80 -27.82 33.91
CA THR A 362 -48.32 -26.44 34.05
C THR A 362 -46.81 -26.43 33.84
N LEU A 363 -46.35 -25.77 32.78
CA LEU A 363 -44.95 -25.38 32.63
C LEU A 363 -44.49 -24.79 33.97
N PRO A 364 -43.37 -25.25 34.54
CA PRO A 364 -42.87 -24.66 35.77
C PRO A 364 -42.72 -23.15 35.56
N SER A 365 -43.44 -22.37 36.37
CA SER A 365 -43.51 -20.91 36.29
C SER A 365 -42.17 -20.23 36.61
N ILE A 366 -41.15 -21.01 36.96
CA ILE A 366 -39.82 -20.56 37.28
C ILE A 366 -38.84 -21.45 36.52
N TRP A 367 -38.28 -20.90 35.45
CA TRP A 367 -37.18 -21.55 34.73
C TRP A 367 -35.96 -21.59 35.67
N PRO A 368 -35.11 -22.64 35.62
CA PRO A 368 -33.86 -22.69 36.38
C PRO A 368 -33.07 -21.38 36.23
N ARG A 369 -32.37 -20.92 37.28
CA ARG A 369 -31.71 -19.59 37.30
C ARG A 369 -30.84 -19.33 36.08
N GLU A 370 -30.15 -20.36 35.60
CA GLU A 370 -29.30 -20.29 34.40
C GLU A 370 -30.11 -20.06 33.12
N ILE A 371 -31.24 -20.75 32.94
CA ILE A 371 -32.08 -20.56 31.76
C ILE A 371 -32.85 -19.25 31.87
N THR A 372 -33.33 -18.86 33.06
CA THR A 372 -33.91 -17.52 33.28
C THR A 372 -32.88 -16.43 32.99
N ARG A 373 -31.63 -16.59 33.43
CA ARG A 373 -30.53 -15.66 33.12
C ARG A 373 -30.26 -15.61 31.62
N ASN A 374 -30.12 -16.76 30.96
CA ASN A 374 -29.84 -16.84 29.53
C ASN A 374 -31.00 -16.29 28.69
N VAL A 375 -32.25 -16.49 29.12
CA VAL A 375 -33.44 -15.91 28.47
C VAL A 375 -33.55 -14.42 28.75
N THR A 376 -33.20 -13.96 29.96
CA THR A 376 -33.19 -12.51 30.27
C THR A 376 -32.09 -11.81 29.48
N GLN A 377 -30.91 -12.42 29.38
CA GLN A 377 -29.78 -11.94 28.58
C GLN A 377 -30.09 -12.01 27.07
N ALA A 378 -30.72 -13.08 26.60
CA ALA A 378 -31.19 -13.18 25.22
C ALA A 378 -32.29 -12.15 24.92
N LYS A 379 -33.25 -11.93 25.84
CA LYS A 379 -34.28 -10.88 25.70
C LYS A 379 -33.68 -9.47 25.74
N GLN A 380 -32.62 -9.24 26.51
CA GLN A 380 -31.86 -7.99 26.49
C GLN A 380 -31.13 -7.79 25.15
N ASN A 381 -30.55 -8.86 24.59
CA ASN A 381 -29.83 -8.85 23.32
C ASN A 381 -30.73 -8.94 22.07
N MET A 382 -32.04 -9.18 22.22
CA MET A 382 -32.97 -9.28 21.07
C MET A 382 -33.24 -7.92 20.39
N SER A 383 -32.98 -6.79 21.05
CA SER A 383 -33.42 -5.47 20.58
C SER A 383 -32.32 -4.57 20.01
N TYR A 384 -31.05 -4.82 20.36
CA TYR A 384 -29.92 -4.00 19.93
C TYR A 384 -28.73 -4.89 19.53
N LEU A 385 -28.26 -4.73 18.30
CA LEU A 385 -26.91 -5.16 17.92
C LEU A 385 -25.93 -4.46 18.89
N GLU A 386 -25.00 -5.21 19.48
CA GLU A 386 -24.00 -4.62 20.37
C GLU A 386 -23.16 -3.61 19.59
N ARG A 387 -23.20 -2.34 20.02
CA ARG A 387 -22.47 -1.24 19.39
C ARG A 387 -21.14 -1.06 20.08
N THR A 388 -20.05 -1.23 19.34
CA THR A 388 -18.70 -1.05 19.85
C THR A 388 -18.13 0.28 19.37
N VAL A 389 -17.68 1.11 20.31
CA VAL A 389 -16.93 2.34 20.02
C VAL A 389 -15.45 2.04 20.20
N PHE A 390 -14.68 2.14 19.11
CA PHE A 390 -13.24 1.88 19.07
C PHE A 390 -12.42 3.12 19.42
N VAL A 391 -12.89 4.30 19.02
CA VAL A 391 -12.21 5.59 19.26
C VAL A 391 -13.24 6.72 19.43
N PRO A 392 -13.07 7.67 20.36
CA PRO A 392 -13.92 8.86 20.43
C PRO A 392 -13.68 9.79 19.23
N LEU A 393 -14.69 10.60 18.85
CA LEU A 393 -14.50 11.64 17.84
C LEU A 393 -13.41 12.65 18.28
N PRO A 394 -12.53 13.11 17.38
CA PRO A 394 -11.54 14.14 17.68
C PRO A 394 -12.19 15.48 18.08
N PRO A 395 -11.42 16.43 18.62
CA PRO A 395 -11.91 17.78 18.87
C PRO A 395 -12.49 18.44 17.62
N LYS A 396 -13.67 19.07 17.78
CA LYS A 396 -14.47 19.66 16.69
C LYS A 396 -13.68 20.62 15.80
N GLU A 397 -12.85 21.46 16.40
CA GLU A 397 -12.07 22.50 15.70
C GLU A 397 -11.12 21.92 14.65
N HIS A 398 -10.47 20.79 14.96
CA HIS A 398 -9.55 20.16 14.02
C HIS A 398 -10.32 19.55 12.85
N ILE A 399 -11.43 18.84 13.11
CA ILE A 399 -12.15 18.10 12.08
C ILE A 399 -12.83 19.04 11.07
N LEU A 400 -13.44 20.13 11.51
CA LEU A 400 -14.24 20.98 10.62
C LEU A 400 -13.40 21.62 9.50
N HIS A 401 -12.15 22.01 9.79
CA HIS A 401 -11.24 22.50 8.78
C HIS A 401 -10.85 21.40 7.78
N PHE A 402 -10.52 20.20 8.29
CA PHE A 402 -10.15 19.06 7.45
C PHE A 402 -11.30 18.58 6.55
N ILE A 403 -12.53 18.49 7.08
CA ILE A 403 -13.66 18.04 6.26
C ILE A 403 -14.01 19.09 5.21
N SER A 404 -14.04 20.38 5.56
CA SER A 404 -14.37 21.44 4.59
C SER A 404 -13.39 21.43 3.42
N SER A 405 -12.08 21.35 3.71
CA SER A 405 -11.05 21.26 2.67
C SER A 405 -11.13 19.95 1.86
N THR A 406 -11.54 18.83 2.47
CA THR A 406 -11.69 17.56 1.74
C THR A 406 -12.93 17.58 0.83
N LEU A 407 -14.02 18.23 1.24
CA LEU A 407 -15.22 18.39 0.40
C LEU A 407 -14.94 19.24 -0.84
N GLU A 408 -14.03 20.20 -0.74
CA GLU A 408 -13.59 21.02 -1.88
C GLU A 408 -12.73 20.21 -2.86
N ASP A 409 -11.84 19.34 -2.35
CA ASP A 409 -10.91 18.56 -3.17
C ASP A 409 -11.54 17.28 -3.76
N MET A 410 -12.49 16.67 -3.05
CA MET A 410 -13.00 15.34 -3.35
C MET A 410 -14.36 15.39 -4.08
N HIS A 411 -14.29 15.41 -5.41
CA HIS A 411 -15.46 15.52 -6.30
C HIS A 411 -16.53 14.42 -6.13
N GLN A 412 -16.19 13.24 -5.58
CA GLN A 412 -17.17 12.15 -5.33
C GLN A 412 -18.00 12.39 -4.06
N VAL A 413 -17.47 13.12 -3.08
CA VAL A 413 -18.17 13.41 -1.81
C VAL A 413 -18.94 14.73 -1.88
N ARG A 414 -18.47 15.68 -2.69
CA ARG A 414 -19.11 17.00 -2.84
C ARG A 414 -20.62 16.94 -3.22
N PRO A 415 -21.08 16.09 -4.15
CA PRO A 415 -22.51 15.96 -4.45
C PRO A 415 -23.33 15.29 -3.33
N LEU A 416 -22.66 14.64 -2.38
CA LEU A 416 -23.33 13.93 -1.29
C LEU A 416 -23.62 14.87 -0.11
N PHE A 417 -22.74 15.84 0.15
CA PHE A 417 -22.85 16.75 1.29
C PHE A 417 -22.47 18.19 0.93
N SER A 418 -23.32 19.13 1.32
CA SER A 418 -22.92 20.54 1.39
C SER A 418 -22.05 20.78 2.65
N ILE A 419 -21.25 21.85 2.64
CA ILE A 419 -20.48 22.28 3.82
C ILE A 419 -21.43 22.52 5.01
N HIS A 420 -22.60 23.11 4.75
CA HIS A 420 -23.63 23.34 5.77
C HIS A 420 -24.18 22.04 6.37
N ASP A 421 -24.46 21.03 5.53
CA ASP A 421 -24.97 19.74 6.00
C ASP A 421 -23.95 19.06 6.94
N VAL A 422 -22.67 19.09 6.60
CA VAL A 422 -21.60 18.53 7.46
C VAL A 422 -21.44 19.30 8.76
N LEU A 423 -21.45 20.64 8.72
CA LEU A 423 -21.36 21.47 9.92
C LEU A 423 -22.51 21.16 10.88
N LYS A 424 -23.74 21.04 10.35
CA LYS A 424 -24.91 20.66 11.14
C LYS A 424 -24.77 19.25 11.74
N LEU A 425 -24.36 18.27 10.94
CA LEU A 425 -24.12 16.89 11.41
C LEU A 425 -23.09 16.84 12.54
N ALA A 426 -22.01 17.62 12.40
CA ALA A 426 -20.99 17.74 13.44
C ALA A 426 -21.57 18.40 14.69
N ASP A 427 -22.19 19.57 14.58
CA ASP A 427 -22.78 20.32 15.70
C ASP A 427 -23.74 19.45 16.52
N ASP A 428 -24.66 18.78 15.84
CA ASP A 428 -25.64 17.89 16.45
C ASP A 428 -24.95 16.71 17.16
N GLN A 429 -23.91 16.12 16.55
CA GLN A 429 -23.22 14.99 17.17
C GLN A 429 -22.35 15.41 18.38
N TYR A 430 -21.62 16.51 18.27
CA TYR A 430 -20.79 17.03 19.36
C TYR A 430 -21.62 17.49 20.56
N SER A 431 -22.84 17.97 20.34
CA SER A 431 -23.76 18.36 21.42
C SER A 431 -24.19 17.18 22.30
N VAL A 432 -24.26 15.97 21.72
CA VAL A 432 -24.73 14.75 22.41
C VAL A 432 -23.59 13.91 22.97
N GLY A 433 -22.36 14.12 22.50
CA GLY A 433 -21.12 13.59 23.08
C GLY A 433 -20.20 12.88 22.08
N LEU A 434 -18.89 12.90 22.39
CA LEU A 434 -17.80 12.42 21.52
C LEU A 434 -17.84 10.91 21.22
N SER A 435 -18.48 10.11 22.07
CA SER A 435 -18.58 8.65 21.94
C SER A 435 -20.03 8.16 21.90
N ASN A 436 -21.01 9.06 21.74
CA ASN A 436 -22.41 8.70 21.81
C ASN A 436 -22.91 8.17 20.45
N CYS A 437 -22.83 6.84 20.29
CA CYS A 437 -23.39 6.12 19.13
C CYS A 437 -24.89 5.77 19.27
N HIS A 438 -25.55 6.23 20.35
CA HIS A 438 -26.94 5.86 20.65
C HIS A 438 -27.97 6.88 20.18
N ALA A 439 -27.63 8.16 20.23
CA ALA A 439 -28.56 9.24 19.93
C ALA A 439 -29.03 9.24 18.47
N ASP A 440 -28.09 9.09 17.53
CA ASP A 440 -28.40 8.93 16.11
C ASP A 440 -27.31 8.04 15.47
N PRO A 441 -27.59 6.75 15.25
CA PRO A 441 -26.62 5.80 14.72
C PRO A 441 -26.17 6.15 13.29
N THR A 442 -27.06 6.71 12.48
CA THR A 442 -26.75 7.06 11.09
C THR A 442 -25.86 8.29 11.05
N ARG A 443 -26.15 9.34 11.84
CA ARG A 443 -25.27 10.50 11.99
C ARG A 443 -23.89 10.10 12.54
N TRP A 444 -23.86 9.24 13.56
CA TRP A 444 -22.62 8.71 14.12
C TRP A 444 -21.78 8.01 13.05
N ALA A 445 -22.40 7.12 12.27
CA ALA A 445 -21.72 6.37 11.22
C ALA A 445 -21.22 7.28 10.09
N THR A 446 -22.06 8.20 9.62
CA THR A 446 -21.69 9.16 8.57
C THR A 446 -20.49 10.02 8.99
N LEU A 447 -20.52 10.59 10.20
CA LEU A 447 -19.43 11.46 10.65
C LEU A 447 -18.12 10.69 10.84
N ASN A 448 -18.17 9.48 11.41
CA ASN A 448 -16.97 8.63 11.55
C ASN A 448 -16.41 8.19 10.19
N ALA A 449 -17.27 7.85 9.22
CA ALA A 449 -16.83 7.53 7.86
C ALA A 449 -16.24 8.75 7.14
N LEU A 450 -16.81 9.94 7.34
CA LEU A 450 -16.26 11.20 6.82
C LEU A 450 -14.90 11.54 7.44
N VAL A 451 -14.72 11.33 8.75
CA VAL A 451 -13.42 11.52 9.40
C VAL A 451 -12.40 10.51 8.86
N ALA A 452 -12.78 9.24 8.71
CA ALA A 452 -11.93 8.20 8.17
C ALA A 452 -11.45 8.55 6.75
N ILE A 453 -12.37 8.95 5.86
CA ILE A 453 -12.04 9.31 4.49
C ILE A 453 -11.21 10.58 4.43
N CYS A 454 -11.47 11.60 5.27
CA CYS A 454 -10.67 12.82 5.29
C CYS A 454 -9.23 12.56 5.73
N ILE A 455 -9.03 11.76 6.78
CA ILE A 455 -7.68 11.36 7.20
C ILE A 455 -7.00 10.59 6.07
N HIS A 456 -7.67 9.59 5.50
CA HIS A 456 -7.11 8.75 4.45
C HIS A 456 -6.79 9.54 3.17
N TRP A 457 -7.64 10.50 2.81
CA TRP A 457 -7.50 11.35 1.62
C TRP A 457 -6.43 12.42 1.77
N LYS A 458 -6.26 13.02 2.96
CA LYS A 458 -5.28 14.10 3.19
C LYS A 458 -3.91 13.61 3.63
N THR A 459 -3.78 12.32 3.96
CA THR A 459 -2.51 11.74 4.39
C THR A 459 -1.55 11.63 3.21
N ASP A 460 -0.35 12.20 3.36
CA ASP A 460 0.74 12.03 2.40
C ASP A 460 1.10 10.55 2.25
N ASN A 461 1.45 10.12 1.04
CA ASN A 461 1.80 8.74 0.68
C ASN A 461 2.77 8.07 1.66
N LYS A 462 3.68 8.86 2.22
CA LYS A 462 4.71 8.40 3.16
C LYS A 462 4.17 8.11 4.56
N ALA A 463 3.08 8.76 4.94
CA ALA A 463 2.43 8.61 6.25
C ALA A 463 1.16 7.75 6.19
N ILE A 464 0.76 7.24 5.02
CA ILE A 464 -0.44 6.40 4.87
C ILE A 464 -0.34 5.19 5.80
N GLU A 465 0.79 4.48 5.84
CA GLU A 465 0.94 3.31 6.72
C GLU A 465 0.83 3.66 8.22
N ASP A 466 1.39 4.80 8.63
CA ASP A 466 1.40 5.23 10.03
C ASP A 466 0.04 5.76 10.50
N LEU A 467 -0.70 6.46 9.63
CA LEU A 467 -2.00 7.06 9.95
C LEU A 467 -3.19 6.17 9.58
N PHE A 468 -2.99 5.13 8.77
CA PHE A 468 -4.04 4.16 8.41
C PHE A 468 -4.69 3.50 9.64
N PRO A 469 -3.97 3.10 10.70
CA PRO A 469 -4.61 2.59 11.92
C PRO A 469 -5.63 3.56 12.53
N ILE A 470 -5.39 4.88 12.40
CA ILE A 470 -6.28 5.92 12.92
C ILE A 470 -7.52 6.05 12.03
N SER A 471 -7.35 6.18 10.70
CA SER A 471 -8.49 6.24 9.77
C SER A 471 -9.33 4.96 9.82
N TRP A 472 -8.68 3.81 9.94
CA TRP A 472 -9.31 2.51 10.14
C TRP A 472 -10.11 2.42 11.44
N ALA A 473 -9.63 3.00 12.55
CA ALA A 473 -10.38 3.02 13.80
C ALA A 473 -11.70 3.80 13.68
N TYR A 474 -11.69 4.94 12.98
CA TYR A 474 -12.91 5.70 12.69
C TYR A 474 -13.83 4.95 11.70
N PHE A 475 -13.26 4.32 10.66
CA PHE A 475 -14.04 3.46 9.78
C PHE A 475 -14.72 2.33 10.56
N ARG A 476 -14.03 1.68 11.50
CA ARG A 476 -14.59 0.63 12.36
C ARG A 476 -15.76 1.12 13.22
N ASN A 477 -15.70 2.35 13.73
CA ASN A 477 -16.85 2.94 14.44
C ASN A 477 -18.08 3.04 13.54
N ALA A 478 -17.89 3.43 12.27
CA ALA A 478 -18.96 3.53 11.29
C ALA A 478 -19.47 2.15 10.88
N PHE A 479 -18.55 1.23 10.60
CA PHE A 479 -18.85 -0.15 10.19
C PHE A 479 -19.51 -0.98 11.29
N ALA A 480 -19.27 -0.66 12.58
CA ALA A 480 -20.00 -1.28 13.69
C ALA A 480 -21.52 -1.02 13.64
N ILE A 481 -21.95 0.08 13.02
CA ILE A 481 -23.35 0.43 12.83
C ILE A 481 -23.91 -0.07 11.49
N PHE A 482 -23.04 -0.50 10.56
CA PHE A 482 -23.43 -0.92 9.22
C PHE A 482 -24.53 -1.98 9.21
N PRO A 483 -24.48 -3.09 9.98
CA PRO A 483 -25.55 -4.09 9.95
C PRO A 483 -26.91 -3.51 10.37
N GLU A 484 -26.93 -2.58 11.33
CA GLU A 484 -28.15 -1.90 11.75
C GLU A 484 -28.69 -0.98 10.64
N ILE A 485 -27.81 -0.24 9.96
CA ILE A 485 -28.16 0.63 8.84
C ILE A 485 -28.71 -0.18 7.67
N VAL A 486 -28.16 -1.35 7.37
CA VAL A 486 -28.66 -2.23 6.30
C VAL A 486 -30.04 -2.80 6.65
N MET A 487 -30.23 -3.24 7.90
CA MET A 487 -31.50 -3.85 8.32
C MET A 487 -32.62 -2.84 8.53
N ARG A 488 -32.31 -1.60 8.94
CA ARG A 488 -33.31 -0.58 9.32
C ARG A 488 -33.36 0.63 8.37
N GLY A 489 -32.34 0.84 7.56
CA GLY A 489 -32.15 2.06 6.80
C GLY A 489 -33.06 2.16 5.58
N ASN A 490 -34.12 2.96 5.71
CA ASN A 490 -34.97 3.42 4.61
C ASN A 490 -34.84 4.93 4.38
N SER A 491 -33.71 5.52 4.78
CA SER A 491 -33.47 6.96 4.75
C SER A 491 -32.34 7.32 3.80
N ILE A 492 -32.40 8.53 3.24
CA ILE A 492 -31.34 9.09 2.39
C ILE A 492 -30.01 9.14 3.14
N GLU A 493 -30.05 9.46 4.44
CA GLU A 493 -28.86 9.52 5.30
C GLU A 493 -28.21 8.15 5.47
N SER A 494 -29.00 7.08 5.53
CA SER A 494 -28.49 5.71 5.54
C SER A 494 -27.75 5.38 4.24
N CYS A 495 -28.30 5.76 3.08
CA CYS A 495 -27.61 5.60 1.78
C CYS A 495 -26.30 6.39 1.72
N ARG A 496 -26.32 7.65 2.17
CA ARG A 496 -25.10 8.49 2.25
C ARG A 496 -24.04 7.86 3.13
N ALA A 497 -24.40 7.37 4.32
CA ALA A 497 -23.48 6.70 5.23
C ALA A 497 -22.79 5.49 4.56
N MET A 498 -23.58 4.61 3.93
CA MET A 498 -23.05 3.43 3.23
C MET A 498 -22.16 3.81 2.04
N LEU A 499 -22.53 4.86 1.31
CA LEU A 499 -21.75 5.35 0.18
C LEU A 499 -20.40 5.92 0.61
N VAL A 500 -20.33 6.69 1.70
CA VAL A 500 -19.06 7.19 2.25
C VAL A 500 -18.18 6.03 2.73
N MET A 501 -18.76 5.01 3.37
CA MET A 501 -18.03 3.80 3.74
C MET A 501 -17.45 3.09 2.50
N ALA A 502 -18.22 3.00 1.41
CA ALA A 502 -17.75 2.43 0.15
C ALA A 502 -16.57 3.25 -0.41
N LEU A 503 -16.69 4.58 -0.45
CA LEU A 503 -15.63 5.47 -0.93
C LEU A 503 -14.34 5.35 -0.10
N PHE A 504 -14.45 5.14 1.22
CA PHE A 504 -13.28 4.84 2.04
C PHE A 504 -12.61 3.53 1.60
N MET A 505 -13.36 2.43 1.44
CA MET A 505 -12.81 1.14 1.00
C MET A 505 -12.25 1.19 -0.44
N LYS A 506 -12.81 2.05 -1.30
CA LYS A 506 -12.23 2.35 -2.62
C LYS A 506 -10.81 2.89 -2.47
N GLY A 507 -10.62 3.87 -1.58
CA GLY A 507 -9.32 4.47 -1.28
C GLY A 507 -8.31 3.51 -0.63
N THR A 508 -8.74 2.40 -0.03
CA THR A 508 -7.85 1.36 0.51
C THR A 508 -7.49 0.26 -0.51
N ALA A 509 -7.97 0.38 -1.75
CA ALA A 509 -7.81 -0.64 -2.80
C ALA A 509 -8.42 -2.02 -2.46
N ASP A 510 -9.37 -2.09 -1.52
CA ASP A 510 -10.08 -3.34 -1.22
C ASP A 510 -11.33 -3.43 -2.10
N GLN A 511 -11.16 -4.10 -3.25
CA GLN A 511 -12.21 -4.28 -4.24
C GLN A 511 -13.46 -4.97 -3.67
N ASN A 512 -13.28 -5.99 -2.82
CA ASN A 512 -14.39 -6.79 -2.32
C ASN A 512 -15.24 -5.99 -1.32
N ALA A 513 -14.58 -5.30 -0.40
CA ALA A 513 -15.27 -4.45 0.56
C ALA A 513 -15.94 -3.25 -0.11
N PHE A 514 -15.26 -2.60 -1.07
CA PHE A 514 -15.82 -1.50 -1.85
C PHE A 514 -17.10 -1.91 -2.59
N THR A 515 -17.03 -3.00 -3.37
CA THR A 515 -18.15 -3.45 -4.21
C THR A 515 -19.32 -3.97 -3.37
N SER A 516 -19.05 -4.59 -2.22
CA SER A 516 -20.09 -5.04 -1.28
C SER A 516 -20.86 -3.85 -0.66
N LEU A 517 -20.14 -2.84 -0.16
CA LEU A 517 -20.73 -1.63 0.41
C LEU A 517 -21.50 -0.84 -0.66
N LEU A 518 -20.93 -0.70 -1.86
CA LEU A 518 -21.58 -0.02 -2.98
C LEU A 518 -22.87 -0.72 -3.42
N SER A 519 -22.85 -2.06 -3.51
CA SER A 519 -24.04 -2.85 -3.85
C SER A 519 -25.15 -2.70 -2.81
N THR A 520 -24.76 -2.60 -1.54
CA THR A 520 -25.72 -2.38 -0.44
C THR A 520 -26.32 -0.98 -0.50
N ALA A 521 -25.50 0.04 -0.79
CA ALA A 521 -25.97 1.42 -0.99
C ALA A 521 -26.93 1.52 -2.18
N ALA A 522 -26.64 0.82 -3.29
CA ALA A 522 -27.51 0.74 -4.46
C ALA A 522 -28.82 0.01 -4.18
N HIS A 523 -28.77 -1.10 -3.43
CA HIS A 523 -29.98 -1.78 -3.01
C HIS A 523 -30.87 -0.85 -2.17
N ALA A 524 -30.30 -0.15 -1.20
CA ALA A 524 -31.04 0.80 -0.38
C ALA A 524 -31.57 1.99 -1.21
N SER A 525 -30.84 2.50 -2.21
CA SER A 525 -31.32 3.57 -3.08
C SER A 525 -32.56 3.15 -3.88
N HIS A 526 -32.61 1.89 -4.32
CA HIS A 526 -33.78 1.30 -4.95
C HIS A 526 -34.94 1.12 -3.97
N CYS A 527 -34.69 0.62 -2.76
CA CYS A 527 -35.73 0.47 -1.73
C CYS A 527 -36.37 1.82 -1.33
N ILE A 528 -35.59 2.91 -1.32
CA ILE A 528 -36.07 4.26 -1.02
C ILE A 528 -36.82 4.88 -2.21
N GLY A 529 -36.58 4.38 -3.42
CA GLY A 529 -37.17 4.93 -4.65
C GLY A 529 -36.41 6.12 -5.22
N LEU A 530 -35.09 6.24 -4.99
CA LEU A 530 -34.28 7.35 -5.53
C LEU A 530 -34.14 7.33 -7.06
N HIS A 531 -34.51 6.23 -7.70
CA HIS A 531 -34.48 6.02 -9.15
C HIS A 531 -35.77 6.49 -9.85
N LEU A 532 -36.77 6.93 -9.09
CA LEU A 532 -38.08 7.34 -9.61
C LEU A 532 -38.16 8.87 -9.63
N GLU A 533 -38.68 9.44 -10.72
CA GLU A 533 -38.78 10.89 -10.91
C GLU A 533 -39.78 11.58 -9.96
N ASP A 534 -40.73 10.84 -9.38
CA ASP A 534 -41.76 11.44 -8.53
C ASP A 534 -42.31 10.45 -7.48
N VAL A 535 -41.84 10.56 -6.24
CA VAL A 535 -42.45 9.86 -5.10
C VAL A 535 -42.84 10.89 -4.06
N ARG A 536 -44.08 11.38 -4.22
CA ARG A 536 -44.89 12.24 -3.33
C ARG A 536 -44.66 13.74 -3.53
N GLY A 537 -45.60 14.38 -4.24
CA GLY A 537 -45.65 15.81 -4.54
C GLY A 537 -45.77 16.77 -3.34
N LEU A 538 -44.80 16.75 -2.43
CA LEU A 538 -44.63 17.68 -1.31
C LEU A 538 -43.15 17.97 -0.99
N SER A 539 -42.17 17.58 -1.83
CA SER A 539 -40.76 17.84 -1.57
C SER A 539 -40.27 19.14 -2.22
N ASP A 540 -39.54 19.95 -1.46
CA ASP A 540 -38.84 21.14 -1.98
C ASP A 540 -37.92 20.76 -3.15
N PHE A 541 -37.77 21.65 -4.13
CA PHE A 541 -36.89 21.45 -5.30
C PHE A 541 -35.47 21.02 -4.91
N ILE A 542 -34.97 21.53 -3.77
CA ILE A 542 -33.66 21.20 -3.20
C ILE A 542 -33.58 19.72 -2.81
N ASP A 543 -34.66 19.14 -2.26
CA ASP A 543 -34.69 17.74 -1.84
C ASP A 543 -34.72 16.79 -3.04
N ILE A 544 -35.36 17.19 -4.14
CA ILE A 544 -35.40 16.42 -5.39
C ILE A 544 -34.00 16.35 -6.00
N GLU A 545 -33.29 17.49 -6.10
CA GLU A 545 -31.95 17.51 -6.66
C GLU A 545 -30.94 16.74 -5.79
N LYS A 546 -31.03 16.85 -4.46
CA LYS A 546 -30.20 16.03 -3.54
C LYS A 546 -30.42 14.53 -3.75
N ARG A 547 -31.67 14.09 -3.92
CA ARG A 547 -31.99 12.68 -4.22
C ARG A 547 -31.37 12.23 -5.54
N ARG A 548 -31.49 13.07 -6.57
CA ARG A 548 -30.94 12.83 -7.92
C ARG A 548 -29.41 12.71 -7.88
N GLN A 549 -28.72 13.61 -7.20
CA GLN A 549 -27.26 13.60 -7.06
C GLN A 549 -26.74 12.31 -6.40
N ILE A 550 -27.45 11.81 -5.38
CA ILE A 550 -27.08 10.57 -4.67
C ILE A 550 -27.28 9.36 -5.58
N PHE A 551 -28.42 9.27 -6.27
CA PHE A 551 -28.69 8.18 -7.20
C PHE A 551 -27.62 8.12 -8.30
N TRP A 552 -27.35 9.26 -8.96
CA TRP A 552 -26.37 9.31 -10.04
C TRP A 552 -24.95 9.05 -9.56
N SER A 553 -24.59 9.45 -8.34
CA SER A 553 -23.28 9.14 -7.75
C SER A 553 -23.11 7.64 -7.52
N ILE A 554 -24.14 6.94 -7.04
CA ILE A 554 -24.14 5.48 -6.92
C ILE A 554 -24.05 4.83 -8.30
N TYR A 555 -24.87 5.27 -9.25
CA TYR A 555 -24.93 4.70 -10.59
C TYR A 555 -23.59 4.82 -11.35
N VAL A 556 -22.98 6.01 -11.32
CA VAL A 556 -21.65 6.26 -11.92
C VAL A 556 -20.59 5.33 -11.31
N LEU A 557 -20.57 5.18 -9.98
CA LEU A 557 -19.62 4.30 -9.31
C LEU A 557 -19.85 2.83 -9.66
N GLN A 558 -21.11 2.40 -9.80
CA GLN A 558 -21.42 1.03 -10.22
C GLN A 558 -20.97 0.77 -11.66
N CYS A 559 -21.26 1.68 -12.61
CA CYS A 559 -20.82 1.53 -14.00
C CYS A 559 -19.29 1.51 -14.13
N ASN A 560 -18.59 2.38 -13.40
CA ASN A 560 -17.12 2.36 -13.35
C ASN A 560 -16.60 1.03 -12.76
N ALA A 561 -17.21 0.51 -11.69
CA ALA A 561 -16.87 -0.77 -11.12
C ALA A 561 -17.14 -1.94 -12.08
N SER A 562 -18.24 -1.90 -12.84
CA SER A 562 -18.58 -2.93 -13.85
C SER A 562 -17.51 -3.02 -14.94
N ILE A 563 -17.04 -1.88 -15.46
CA ILE A 563 -15.95 -1.85 -16.46
C ILE A 563 -14.63 -2.32 -15.86
N ASN A 564 -14.24 -1.76 -14.71
CA ASN A 564 -12.89 -1.98 -14.16
C ASN A 564 -12.71 -3.37 -13.56
N PHE A 565 -13.77 -3.94 -12.98
CA PHE A 565 -13.71 -5.21 -12.25
C PHE A 565 -14.43 -6.36 -12.96
N ASN A 566 -14.92 -6.13 -14.19
CA ASN A 566 -15.73 -7.09 -14.95
C ASN A 566 -16.98 -7.57 -14.18
N LEU A 567 -17.64 -6.67 -13.45
CA LEU A 567 -18.89 -6.96 -12.75
C LEU A 567 -20.10 -6.75 -13.67
N PRO A 568 -21.25 -7.40 -13.39
CA PRO A 568 -22.48 -7.13 -14.13
C PRO A 568 -22.85 -5.64 -14.10
N ALA A 569 -23.40 -5.14 -15.21
CA ALA A 569 -23.91 -3.78 -15.29
C ALA A 569 -25.14 -3.62 -14.37
N PRO A 570 -25.41 -2.40 -13.86
CA PRO A 570 -26.69 -2.07 -13.24
C PRO A 570 -27.86 -2.40 -14.18
N SER A 571 -28.95 -2.98 -13.65
CA SER A 571 -30.11 -3.37 -14.44
C SER A 571 -31.00 -2.19 -14.83
N GLY A 572 -31.53 -2.22 -16.06
CA GLY A 572 -32.59 -1.31 -16.54
C GLY A 572 -32.09 -0.08 -17.29
N GLU A 573 -32.96 0.48 -18.13
CA GLU A 573 -32.80 1.84 -18.64
C GLU A 573 -33.19 2.82 -17.53
N VAL A 574 -32.35 3.82 -17.29
CA VAL A 574 -32.58 4.82 -16.25
C VAL A 574 -33.47 5.91 -16.84
N GLU A 575 -34.70 6.01 -16.35
CA GLU A 575 -35.68 7.03 -16.77
C GLU A 575 -35.55 8.34 -15.97
N LEU A 576 -34.59 8.44 -15.03
CA LEU A 576 -34.39 9.63 -14.21
C LEU A 576 -33.67 10.74 -14.99
N GLU A 577 -34.18 11.97 -14.89
CA GLU A 577 -33.47 13.17 -15.33
C GLU A 577 -32.01 13.26 -14.84
N LEU A 578 -31.12 13.69 -15.72
CA LEU A 578 -29.71 13.95 -15.41
C LEU A 578 -29.58 15.10 -14.39
N PRO A 579 -28.56 15.10 -13.51
CA PRO A 579 -28.34 16.16 -12.53
C PRO A 579 -28.32 17.56 -13.17
N GLY A 580 -29.01 18.51 -12.52
CA GLY A 580 -29.12 19.89 -12.97
C GLY A 580 -27.99 20.79 -12.44
N PRO A 581 -27.75 21.96 -13.04
CA PRO A 581 -26.91 22.99 -12.43
C PRO A 581 -27.62 23.58 -11.20
N GLU A 582 -26.94 23.67 -10.06
CA GLU A 582 -27.50 24.32 -8.86
C GLU A 582 -27.80 25.81 -9.13
N PRO A 583 -28.83 26.39 -8.49
CA PRO A 583 -29.12 27.81 -8.61
C PRO A 583 -28.02 28.66 -7.95
N ALA A 584 -27.14 29.22 -8.78
CA ALA A 584 -26.31 30.45 -8.70
C ALA A 584 -25.61 30.90 -7.39
N ILE A 585 -25.92 30.38 -6.20
CA ILE A 585 -25.31 30.81 -4.93
C ILE A 585 -23.98 30.08 -4.70
N ASP A 586 -23.86 28.82 -5.16
CA ASP A 586 -22.66 27.97 -5.04
C ASP A 586 -22.43 27.14 -6.33
N ALA A 587 -22.49 27.79 -7.51
CA ALA A 587 -22.24 27.14 -8.80
C ALA A 587 -20.76 26.67 -8.92
N SER A 588 -20.42 25.57 -8.25
CA SER A 588 -19.11 24.94 -8.28
C SER A 588 -19.01 24.03 -9.50
N SER A 589 -17.81 23.92 -10.09
CA SER A 589 -17.51 23.05 -11.24
C SER A 589 -17.83 21.56 -11.03
N SER A 590 -18.04 21.13 -9.78
CA SER A 590 -18.30 19.74 -9.39
C SER A 590 -19.68 19.20 -9.79
N THR A 591 -20.72 20.04 -9.81
CA THR A 591 -22.10 19.62 -10.15
C THR A 591 -22.24 19.35 -11.65
N HIS A 592 -21.60 20.18 -12.47
CA HIS A 592 -21.48 19.97 -13.91
C HIS A 592 -20.67 18.71 -14.25
N LEU A 593 -19.66 18.37 -13.45
CA LEU A 593 -18.87 17.15 -13.62
C LEU A 593 -19.72 15.89 -13.40
N LEU A 594 -20.57 15.85 -12.36
CA LEU A 594 -21.44 14.70 -12.10
C LEU A 594 -22.40 14.46 -13.28
N ARG A 595 -22.94 15.52 -13.89
CA ARG A 595 -23.78 15.41 -15.09
C ARG A 595 -23.03 14.73 -16.25
N HIS A 596 -21.81 15.17 -16.55
CA HIS A 596 -21.01 14.58 -17.63
C HIS A 596 -20.58 13.14 -17.33
N MET A 597 -20.23 12.83 -16.08
CA MET A 597 -19.98 11.45 -15.63
C MET A 597 -21.23 10.57 -15.75
N SER A 598 -22.41 11.11 -15.44
CA SER A 598 -23.69 10.39 -15.56
C SER A 598 -24.01 10.04 -17.01
N MET A 599 -23.78 10.97 -17.94
CA MET A 599 -23.92 10.71 -19.37
C MET A 599 -22.96 9.62 -19.85
N LEU A 600 -21.70 9.64 -19.39
CA LEU A 600 -20.74 8.59 -19.71
C LEU A 600 -21.15 7.24 -19.10
N ALA A 601 -21.65 7.23 -17.86
CA ALA A 601 -22.09 6.03 -17.16
C ALA A 601 -23.24 5.31 -17.89
N LEU A 602 -24.14 6.05 -18.56
CA LEU A 602 -25.17 5.44 -19.42
C LEU A 602 -24.55 4.67 -20.60
N ILE A 603 -23.51 5.23 -21.21
CA ILE A 603 -22.76 4.55 -22.29
C ILE A 603 -22.01 3.34 -21.72
N GLN A 604 -21.32 3.49 -20.59
CA GLN A 604 -20.62 2.41 -19.90
C GLN A 604 -21.55 1.24 -19.53
N SER A 605 -22.76 1.54 -19.05
CA SER A 605 -23.79 0.53 -18.78
C SER A 605 -24.17 -0.25 -20.03
N ARG A 606 -24.35 0.42 -21.18
CA ARG A 606 -24.61 -0.24 -22.47
C ARG A 606 -23.42 -1.09 -22.91
N ILE A 607 -22.18 -0.60 -22.79
CA ILE A 607 -20.96 -1.36 -23.06
C ILE A 607 -20.96 -2.66 -22.25
N CYS A 608 -21.08 -2.57 -20.92
CA CYS A 608 -21.07 -3.76 -20.05
C CYS A 608 -22.21 -4.74 -20.38
N ARG A 609 -23.42 -4.26 -20.68
CA ARG A 609 -24.55 -5.12 -21.07
C ARG A 609 -24.32 -5.83 -22.40
N TYR A 610 -23.82 -5.11 -23.41
CA TYR A 610 -23.60 -5.67 -24.74
C TYR A 610 -22.45 -6.67 -24.75
N LEU A 611 -21.39 -6.39 -23.98
CA LEU A 611 -20.20 -7.22 -23.87
C LEU A 611 -20.33 -8.39 -22.86
N CYS A 612 -21.39 -8.42 -22.05
CA CYS A 612 -21.62 -9.47 -21.06
C CYS A 612 -21.64 -10.88 -21.71
N PRO A 613 -21.01 -11.89 -21.07
CA PRO A 613 -21.17 -13.28 -21.47
C PRO A 613 -22.65 -13.68 -21.49
N GLY A 614 -23.13 -14.17 -22.63
CA GLY A 614 -24.55 -14.54 -22.81
C GLY A 614 -25.42 -13.47 -23.48
N SER A 615 -24.89 -12.29 -23.79
CA SER A 615 -25.59 -11.30 -24.63
C SER A 615 -25.98 -11.92 -25.97
N SER A 616 -27.22 -11.68 -26.40
CA SER A 616 -27.75 -12.18 -27.68
C SER A 616 -27.01 -11.58 -28.89
N LEU A 617 -26.28 -10.48 -28.70
CA LEU A 617 -25.46 -9.85 -29.74
C LEU A 617 -24.30 -10.76 -30.16
N TRP A 618 -23.71 -11.53 -29.24
CA TRP A 618 -22.65 -12.48 -29.59
C TRP A 618 -23.11 -13.62 -30.50
N LYS A 619 -24.42 -13.79 -30.70
CA LYS A 619 -24.99 -14.78 -31.64
C LYS A 619 -24.96 -14.31 -33.10
N SER A 620 -24.73 -13.02 -33.34
CA SER A 620 -24.70 -12.43 -34.69
C SER A 620 -23.57 -11.40 -34.78
N SER A 621 -22.51 -11.74 -35.51
CA SER A 621 -21.36 -10.86 -35.75
C SER A 621 -21.78 -9.49 -36.29
N ASP A 622 -22.73 -9.46 -37.22
CA ASP A 622 -23.20 -8.22 -37.86
C ASP A 622 -23.91 -7.30 -36.85
N LYS A 623 -24.77 -7.85 -36.00
CA LYS A 623 -25.44 -7.09 -34.93
C LYS A 623 -24.45 -6.58 -33.90
N MET A 624 -23.42 -7.37 -33.60
CA MET A 624 -22.37 -6.99 -32.67
C MET A 624 -21.49 -5.87 -33.25
N PHE A 625 -21.14 -5.95 -34.53
CA PHE A 625 -20.42 -4.88 -35.24
C PHE A 625 -21.21 -3.58 -35.26
N GLN A 626 -22.51 -3.65 -35.57
CA GLN A 626 -23.38 -2.48 -35.54
C GLN A 626 -23.44 -1.88 -34.13
N ALA A 627 -23.61 -2.71 -33.10
CA ALA A 627 -23.64 -2.25 -31.71
C ALA A 627 -22.31 -1.60 -31.28
N LEU A 628 -21.16 -2.13 -31.69
CA LEU A 628 -19.85 -1.54 -31.41
C LEU A 628 -19.66 -0.20 -32.13
N ALA A 629 -20.12 -0.07 -33.38
CA ALA A 629 -20.06 1.19 -34.13
C ALA A 629 -20.98 2.27 -33.51
N GLU A 630 -22.17 1.89 -33.05
CA GLU A 630 -23.08 2.79 -32.33
C GLU A 630 -22.45 3.27 -31.02
N LEU A 631 -21.87 2.36 -30.22
CA LEU A 631 -21.19 2.71 -28.96
C LEU A 631 -19.98 3.63 -29.18
N ASP A 632 -19.21 3.38 -30.24
CA ASP A 632 -18.07 4.23 -30.64
C ASP A 632 -18.52 5.64 -31.03
N GLY A 633 -19.59 5.73 -31.84
CA GLY A 633 -20.21 7.00 -32.20
C GLY A 633 -20.75 7.78 -30.99
N ASP A 634 -21.39 7.08 -30.05
CA ASP A 634 -21.90 7.68 -28.82
C ASP A 634 -20.77 8.21 -27.92
N LEU A 635 -19.65 7.48 -27.79
CA LEU A 635 -18.48 7.95 -27.04
C LEU A 635 -17.81 9.17 -27.68
N GLU A 636 -17.67 9.19 -29.00
CA GLU A 636 -17.05 10.33 -29.69
C GLU A 636 -17.98 11.56 -29.66
N SER A 637 -19.29 11.36 -29.82
CA SER A 637 -20.31 12.40 -29.64
C SER A 637 -20.26 12.99 -28.23
N TRP A 638 -20.20 12.13 -27.20
CA TRP A 638 -20.07 12.55 -25.81
C TRP A 638 -18.81 13.38 -25.58
N LYS A 639 -17.65 12.92 -26.07
CA LYS A 639 -16.36 13.60 -25.95
C LYS A 639 -16.35 14.96 -26.66
N MET A 640 -16.93 15.05 -27.86
CA MET A 640 -17.05 16.29 -28.61
C MET A 640 -18.04 17.27 -27.96
N GLY A 641 -19.05 16.74 -27.27
CA GLY A 641 -20.03 17.52 -26.49
C GLY A 641 -19.51 18.07 -25.17
N LEU A 642 -18.31 17.67 -24.71
CA LEU A 642 -17.72 18.22 -23.48
C LEU A 642 -17.35 19.71 -23.64
N PRO A 643 -17.72 20.58 -22.68
CA PRO A 643 -17.25 21.96 -22.61
C PRO A 643 -15.71 22.06 -22.55
N THR A 644 -15.14 23.18 -22.99
CA THR A 644 -13.67 23.36 -23.08
C THR A 644 -12.94 23.22 -21.74
N GLU A 645 -13.62 23.53 -20.64
CA GLU A 645 -13.08 23.38 -19.27
C GLU A 645 -12.87 21.92 -18.85
N PHE A 646 -13.59 20.96 -19.45
CA PHE A 646 -13.47 19.53 -19.18
C PHE A 646 -12.57 18.79 -20.17
N ARG A 647 -12.02 19.49 -21.18
CA ARG A 647 -11.17 18.88 -22.23
C ARG A 647 -9.71 18.80 -21.79
N HIS A 648 -9.06 17.68 -22.14
CA HIS A 648 -7.66 17.40 -21.79
C HIS A 648 -6.65 18.45 -22.30
N THR A 649 -6.88 19.03 -23.48
CA THR A 649 -5.91 19.89 -24.18
C THR A 649 -5.75 21.29 -23.57
N THR A 650 -6.64 21.70 -22.68
CA THR A 650 -6.70 23.05 -22.10
C THR A 650 -6.40 23.08 -20.60
N LEU A 651 -5.95 21.96 -20.01
CA LEU A 651 -5.76 21.86 -18.57
C LEU A 651 -4.50 22.62 -18.11
N PRO A 652 -4.60 23.52 -17.10
CA PRO A 652 -3.44 24.16 -16.49
C PRO A 652 -2.56 23.15 -15.73
N GLN A 653 -1.35 23.55 -15.35
CA GLN A 653 -0.37 22.72 -14.60
C GLN A 653 -0.93 22.10 -13.29
N VAL A 654 -2.05 22.59 -12.76
CA VAL A 654 -2.77 22.01 -11.61
C VAL A 654 -4.06 21.38 -12.13
N VAL A 655 -4.06 20.05 -12.26
CA VAL A 655 -5.16 19.30 -12.86
C VAL A 655 -6.22 18.96 -11.82
N ASN A 656 -7.49 19.29 -12.08
CA ASN A 656 -8.62 18.90 -11.23
C ASN A 656 -8.77 17.36 -11.23
N PRO A 657 -8.66 16.67 -10.07
CA PRO A 657 -8.70 15.21 -10.00
C PRO A 657 -9.99 14.59 -10.55
N GLY A 658 -11.13 15.28 -10.44
CA GLY A 658 -12.40 14.80 -10.99
C GLY A 658 -12.41 14.78 -12.52
N ILE A 659 -11.73 15.74 -13.17
CA ILE A 659 -11.58 15.76 -14.62
C ILE A 659 -10.68 14.60 -15.07
N VAL A 660 -9.63 14.29 -14.30
CA VAL A 660 -8.76 13.14 -14.60
C VAL A 660 -9.54 11.83 -14.51
N GLN A 661 -10.34 11.65 -13.47
CA GLN A 661 -11.18 10.46 -13.33
C GLN A 661 -12.21 10.33 -14.45
N LEU A 662 -12.77 11.46 -14.92
CA LEU A 662 -13.64 11.47 -16.09
C LEU A 662 -12.93 10.93 -17.35
N HIS A 663 -11.71 11.37 -17.61
CA HIS A 663 -10.92 10.88 -18.75
C HIS A 663 -10.47 9.43 -18.57
N PHE A 664 -10.17 8.97 -17.35
CA PHE A 664 -9.90 7.56 -17.08
C PHE A 664 -11.10 6.68 -17.38
N ALA A 665 -12.30 7.09 -16.96
CA ALA A 665 -13.54 6.39 -17.28
C ALA A 665 -13.78 6.31 -18.80
N TYR A 666 -13.47 7.38 -19.53
CA TYR A 666 -13.54 7.39 -21.00
C TYR A 666 -12.54 6.41 -21.63
N TYR A 667 -11.26 6.45 -21.24
CA TYR A 667 -10.25 5.55 -21.83
C TYR A 667 -10.47 4.08 -21.48
N ALA A 668 -11.00 3.78 -20.29
CA ALA A 668 -11.43 2.42 -19.92
C ALA A 668 -12.58 1.94 -20.82
N SER A 669 -13.52 2.82 -21.15
CA SER A 669 -14.64 2.52 -22.05
C SER A 669 -14.16 2.25 -23.49
N THR A 670 -13.24 3.06 -24.01
CA THR A 670 -12.66 2.86 -25.34
C THR A 670 -11.86 1.57 -25.41
N TRP A 671 -11.15 1.22 -24.33
CA TRP A 671 -10.41 -0.03 -24.23
C TRP A 671 -11.31 -1.25 -24.38
N GLU A 672 -12.45 -1.28 -23.68
CA GLU A 672 -13.37 -2.42 -23.74
C GLU A 672 -14.01 -2.59 -25.14
N ILE A 673 -14.36 -1.50 -25.82
CA ILE A 673 -14.85 -1.54 -27.21
C ILE A 673 -13.78 -2.11 -28.15
N GLN A 674 -12.54 -1.62 -28.05
CA GLN A 674 -11.43 -2.08 -28.88
C GLN A 674 -11.09 -3.56 -28.63
N ARG A 675 -11.10 -3.98 -27.36
CA ARG A 675 -10.91 -5.38 -26.95
C ARG A 675 -12.00 -6.29 -27.52
N ALA A 676 -13.26 -5.86 -27.50
CA ALA A 676 -14.37 -6.61 -28.07
C ALA A 676 -14.27 -6.72 -29.59
N SER A 677 -13.89 -5.62 -30.28
CA SER A 677 -13.65 -5.61 -31.72
C SER A 677 -12.53 -6.58 -32.12
N GLY A 678 -11.42 -6.59 -31.39
CA GLY A 678 -10.30 -7.52 -31.62
C GLY A 678 -10.72 -8.99 -31.49
N LYS A 679 -11.44 -9.34 -30.41
CA LYS A 679 -11.98 -10.71 -30.23
C LYS A 679 -12.87 -11.14 -31.39
N LEU A 680 -13.65 -10.22 -31.93
CA LEU A 680 -14.58 -10.51 -33.02
C LEU A 680 -13.86 -10.69 -34.36
N GLN A 681 -12.78 -9.94 -34.59
CA GLN A 681 -11.89 -10.14 -35.75
C GLN A 681 -11.20 -11.51 -35.67
N ASP A 682 -10.64 -11.90 -34.52
CA ASP A 682 -10.00 -13.21 -34.33
C ASP A 682 -10.97 -14.39 -34.54
N LEU A 683 -12.21 -14.26 -34.05
CA LEU A 683 -13.27 -15.26 -34.26
C LEU A 683 -13.66 -15.39 -35.74
N LEU A 684 -13.69 -14.31 -36.50
CA LEU A 684 -13.98 -14.35 -37.93
C LEU A 684 -12.83 -14.95 -38.74
N PHE A 685 -11.58 -14.59 -38.41
CA PHE A 685 -10.38 -15.18 -39.02
C PHE A 685 -10.30 -16.70 -38.82
N THR A 686 -10.81 -17.22 -37.71
CA THR A 686 -10.80 -18.66 -37.41
C THR A 686 -11.96 -19.42 -38.04
N LEU A 687 -13.11 -18.78 -38.29
CA LEU A 687 -14.32 -19.44 -38.80
C LEU A 687 -14.50 -19.34 -40.31
N ILE A 688 -14.04 -18.25 -40.94
CA ILE A 688 -14.28 -18.00 -42.37
C ILE A 688 -13.02 -17.34 -42.94
N GLY A 689 -12.29 -18.04 -43.80
CA GLY A 689 -11.11 -17.51 -44.50
C GLY A 689 -11.45 -16.43 -45.55
N GLN A 690 -12.33 -15.48 -45.25
CA GLN A 690 -12.65 -14.33 -46.08
C GLN A 690 -12.38 -13.02 -45.35
N GLU A 691 -11.74 -12.08 -46.07
CA GLU A 691 -11.54 -10.70 -45.63
C GLU A 691 -12.89 -9.99 -45.50
N HIS A 692 -13.31 -9.74 -44.26
CA HIS A 692 -14.43 -8.84 -43.97
C HIS A 692 -13.92 -7.39 -43.81
N PRO A 693 -14.75 -6.38 -44.08
CA PRO A 693 -14.36 -4.98 -43.97
C PRO A 693 -13.91 -4.67 -42.53
N ASN A 694 -12.70 -4.13 -42.40
CA ASN A 694 -12.17 -3.68 -41.12
C ASN A 694 -13.09 -2.62 -40.51
N LEU A 695 -13.66 -2.92 -39.34
CA LEU A 695 -14.39 -1.92 -38.54
C LEU A 695 -13.41 -0.80 -38.15
N LEU A 696 -13.52 0.35 -38.80
CA LEU A 696 -12.75 1.55 -38.48
C LEU A 696 -13.45 2.27 -37.32
N LEU A 697 -12.97 2.01 -36.10
CA LEU A 697 -13.42 2.69 -34.89
C LEU A 697 -12.71 4.04 -34.74
N SER A 698 -13.43 5.06 -34.27
CA SER A 698 -12.92 6.39 -33.92
C SER A 698 -12.20 6.36 -32.56
N ALA A 699 -12.59 5.43 -31.68
CA ALA A 699 -11.95 5.21 -30.39
C ALA A 699 -10.45 4.96 -30.55
N PRO A 700 -9.59 5.63 -29.74
CA PRO A 700 -8.15 5.45 -29.82
C PRO A 700 -7.76 3.98 -29.57
N PRO A 701 -6.75 3.46 -30.28
CA PRO A 701 -6.28 2.11 -30.06
C PRO A 701 -5.81 1.92 -28.60
N PRO A 702 -5.80 0.69 -28.08
CA PRO A 702 -5.41 0.39 -26.69
C PRO A 702 -4.08 1.04 -26.26
N THR A 703 -3.10 1.08 -27.17
CA THR A 703 -1.79 1.70 -26.94
C THR A 703 -1.85 3.22 -26.80
N GLN A 704 -2.71 3.91 -27.56
CA GLN A 704 -2.91 5.35 -27.45
C GLN A 704 -3.71 5.70 -26.20
N SER A 705 -4.74 4.92 -25.88
CA SER A 705 -5.50 5.05 -24.64
C SER A 705 -4.58 4.89 -23.42
N ALA A 706 -3.73 3.85 -23.40
CA ALA A 706 -2.76 3.65 -22.32
C ALA A 706 -1.76 4.81 -22.20
N ARG A 707 -1.23 5.33 -23.32
CA ARG A 707 -0.33 6.50 -23.30
C ARG A 707 -1.02 7.75 -22.77
N ALA A 708 -2.28 7.98 -23.14
CA ALA A 708 -3.05 9.12 -22.66
C ALA A 708 -3.35 9.01 -21.15
N THR A 709 -3.72 7.82 -20.67
CA THR A 709 -3.87 7.53 -19.23
C THR A 709 -2.56 7.79 -18.47
N ILE A 710 -1.42 7.34 -18.99
CA ILE A 710 -0.11 7.58 -18.37
C ILE A 710 0.23 9.09 -18.37
N SER A 711 -0.03 9.80 -19.47
CA SER A 711 0.20 11.25 -19.56
C SER A 711 -0.64 12.02 -18.54
N LEU A 712 -1.88 11.59 -18.30
CA LEU A 712 -2.77 12.14 -17.28
C LEU A 712 -2.26 11.87 -15.86
N LEU A 713 -1.72 10.69 -15.59
CA LEU A 713 -1.11 10.37 -14.30
C LEU A 713 0.15 11.22 -14.04
N GLN A 714 0.92 11.53 -15.09
CA GLN A 714 2.13 12.35 -14.99
C GLN A 714 1.84 13.84 -14.76
N SER A 715 0.66 14.33 -15.15
CA SER A 715 0.24 15.72 -14.93
C SER A 715 -0.42 15.95 -13.59
N LEU A 716 -0.75 14.88 -12.85
CA LEU A 716 -1.22 15.01 -11.47
C LEU A 716 -0.04 15.41 -10.55
N PRO A 717 -0.26 16.34 -9.60
CA PRO A 717 0.70 16.54 -8.51
C PRO A 717 0.83 15.24 -7.71
N SER A 718 1.82 15.12 -6.82
CA SER A 718 2.00 13.96 -5.93
C SER A 718 0.80 13.79 -5.00
N GLN A 719 -0.26 13.20 -5.53
CA GLN A 719 -1.52 12.98 -4.83
C GLN A 719 -1.36 11.83 -3.85
N PRO A 720 -2.09 11.85 -2.73
CA PRO A 720 -2.31 10.68 -1.90
C PRO A 720 -2.79 9.49 -2.75
N ILE A 721 -2.23 8.30 -2.56
CA ILE A 721 -2.54 7.06 -3.30
C ILE A 721 -4.05 6.79 -3.27
N ALA A 722 -4.70 7.14 -2.15
CA ALA A 722 -6.15 7.07 -1.97
C ALA A 722 -6.96 7.80 -3.07
N ALA A 723 -6.40 8.83 -3.70
CA ALA A 723 -7.05 9.61 -4.75
C ALA A 723 -6.93 9.00 -6.16
N LEU A 724 -6.02 8.03 -6.34
CA LEU A 724 -5.77 7.35 -7.61
C LEU A 724 -6.62 6.09 -7.81
N TRP A 725 -7.19 5.55 -6.73
CA TRP A 725 -8.15 4.43 -6.76
C TRP A 725 -9.57 4.92 -6.99
#